data_AF-A0A1D2X1W0-F1
#
_entry.id   AF-A0A1D2X1W0-F1
#
_cell.length_a   1.000
_cell.length_b   1.000
_cell.length_c   1.000
_cell.angle_alpha   90.00
_cell.angle_beta   90.00
_cell.angle_gamma   90.00
#
_symmetry.space_group_name_H-M   'P 1'
#
loop_
_entity.id
_entity.type
_entity.pdbx_description
1 polymer ?
#
loop_
_entity_poly.entity_id
_entity_poly.type
_entity_poly.pdbx_seq_one_letter_code
_entity_poly.pdbx_strand_id
1 'polypeptide(L)'
;MNTHVKKVFIITTFIFLLVCLTSISAVEVNDTPTETHIIEEASIDDDISKINDNQIITNQIENKTKNNLKQDSTTNTTTTPIDTVLLIDIPEFVVTIGDNAIINVNLTDIDENPISNANITLKIENTTTTMKTNNKGIATYTYKTTQAKENIIITATYNGNTKYQKSSDTSFIDVEKLSTTITLTNTTTRNAANITLTVNITDEKNSKLNNGYITVKINNKQLTANNKAIQYTVRNGQAKASIEIKKFTSTLNDLLIEYITTDNTHLNSSLETDYQRLSYTNLYVNSKGVGNGLTKNNPTNMTNALLYIANGGTIYLVGQNTTTDTYKLNTPINIDTNNVIGEVTTFNITGYTGHKITFNGQYKTRIFTINTGYTISLNKIQLTNANTTSGGAIYNKGTLLINQNNITNNHASYGGVILNEGNLTIKNSNITKNTAVNSGGVINSKGTVNLQYNNFINNSAAFGGVIYSSGNATITSNNFTTNHVTKNGGAIYNFGVMNLRSNNFTRNTANQWSGAVHNARNITVTSNKFALNTAGQLGGAMFNNANGTITSNTFESNRGKYGGAIYNGGVVLIQKNTIRYNNASQTGGAVANKGILTLKSNKMTGNKAVYGGAIFSNNTVAVDSDIITYCVASKSGGAIYNIGNFTVKNTNFTGNKANMGGTIFNAKNMNITSNNIVSGNASLGGGLYNDGITCNVVGNTFIKNHANYGGAAFTKKAITQSKNTYTNNTAIKGPNTYPN
;
A
#
# COMPACT_ATOMS: atom_id res chain seq x y z
N MET A 1 -30.65 -10.69 -39.45
CA MET A 1 -29.77 -11.01 -38.30
C MET A 1 -28.50 -11.61 -38.87
N ASN A 2 -27.41 -10.84 -38.88
CA ASN A 2 -26.27 -10.98 -39.79
C ASN A 2 -25.22 -11.99 -39.25
N THR A 3 -24.62 -12.76 -40.16
CA THR A 3 -23.81 -13.98 -39.95
C THR A 3 -22.39 -13.75 -39.40
N HIS A 4 -22.06 -12.52 -38.96
CA HIS A 4 -20.74 -12.20 -38.39
C HIS A 4 -20.61 -12.40 -36.87
N VAL A 5 -21.67 -12.79 -36.15
CA VAL A 5 -21.63 -12.99 -34.68
C VAL A 5 -21.25 -14.43 -34.28
N LYS A 6 -21.29 -15.40 -35.20
CA LYS A 6 -20.99 -16.82 -34.89
C LYS A 6 -19.50 -17.19 -34.90
N LYS A 7 -18.62 -16.41 -35.55
CA LYS A 7 -17.18 -16.75 -35.65
C LYS A 7 -16.32 -16.21 -34.50
N VAL A 8 -16.82 -15.27 -33.68
CA VAL A 8 -16.10 -14.74 -32.49
C VAL A 8 -16.35 -15.60 -31.24
N PHE A 9 -17.37 -16.47 -31.25
CA PHE A 9 -17.74 -17.31 -30.09
C PHE A 9 -17.00 -18.66 -30.01
N ILE A 10 -16.27 -19.06 -31.06
CA ILE A 10 -15.61 -20.37 -31.12
C ILE A 10 -14.10 -20.30 -30.77
N ILE A 11 -13.48 -19.12 -30.79
CA ILE A 11 -12.04 -18.96 -30.48
C ILE A 11 -11.78 -18.69 -28.98
N THR A 12 -12.78 -18.25 -28.20
CA THR A 12 -12.66 -18.06 -26.74
C THR A 12 -12.86 -19.34 -25.92
N THR A 13 -13.31 -20.44 -26.54
CA THR A 13 -13.58 -21.70 -25.83
C THR A 13 -12.36 -22.65 -25.80
N PHE A 14 -11.29 -22.36 -26.56
CA PHE A 14 -10.09 -23.21 -26.64
C PHE A 14 -8.88 -22.73 -25.79
N ILE A 15 -8.99 -21.59 -25.10
CA ILE A 15 -7.94 -21.09 -24.17
C ILE A 15 -8.29 -21.43 -22.70
N PHE A 16 -9.39 -22.15 -22.46
CA PHE A 16 -9.85 -22.51 -21.11
C PHE A 16 -9.53 -23.95 -20.68
N LEU A 17 -8.70 -24.69 -21.42
CA LEU A 17 -8.32 -26.08 -21.10
C LEU A 17 -6.82 -26.26 -20.77
N LEU A 18 -6.09 -25.21 -20.36
CA LEU A 18 -4.67 -25.32 -20.00
C LEU A 18 -4.25 -24.53 -18.76
N VAL A 19 -5.12 -24.39 -17.75
CA VAL A 19 -4.75 -23.84 -16.43
C VAL A 19 -5.38 -24.65 -15.27
N CYS A 20 -5.52 -25.96 -15.45
CA CYS A 20 -5.78 -26.89 -14.34
C CYS A 20 -4.67 -27.94 -14.35
N LEU A 21 -3.67 -27.71 -13.49
CA LEU A 21 -2.50 -28.52 -13.07
C LEU A 21 -1.43 -27.45 -12.77
N THR A 22 -0.95 -27.18 -11.57
CA THR A 22 -0.59 -28.06 -10.45
C THR A 22 -0.54 -27.27 -9.14
N SER A 23 -0.96 -27.89 -8.03
CA SER A 23 -0.61 -27.49 -6.67
C SER A 23 -0.22 -28.74 -5.89
N ILE A 24 1.08 -28.97 -5.72
CA ILE A 24 1.65 -29.92 -4.76
C ILE A 24 2.88 -29.25 -4.12
N SER A 25 2.87 -29.22 -2.79
CA SER A 25 3.93 -28.82 -1.88
C SER A 25 4.63 -30.05 -1.30
N ALA A 26 5.94 -29.92 -1.04
CA ALA A 26 6.79 -30.63 -0.04
C ALA A 26 8.16 -30.94 -0.68
N VAL A 27 9.32 -31.01 -0.02
CA VAL A 27 9.83 -30.75 1.34
C VAL A 27 11.38 -30.77 1.21
N GLU A 28 12.08 -30.09 2.09
CA GLU A 28 13.55 -30.05 2.27
C GLU A 28 14.20 -31.43 2.47
N VAL A 29 15.47 -31.61 2.05
CA VAL A 29 16.53 -32.25 2.87
C VAL A 29 17.90 -31.66 2.50
N ASN A 30 18.68 -31.39 3.56
CA ASN A 30 20.07 -30.98 3.64
C ASN A 30 21.06 -31.89 2.89
N ASP A 31 22.24 -31.36 2.55
CA ASP A 31 23.51 -31.88 3.08
C ASP A 31 24.69 -30.92 2.77
N THR A 32 25.38 -30.56 3.84
CA THR A 32 26.84 -30.25 3.91
C THR A 32 27.48 -31.50 4.56
N PRO A 33 28.82 -31.71 4.71
CA PRO A 33 29.93 -30.75 4.67
C PRO A 33 31.30 -31.30 4.14
N THR A 34 32.37 -30.47 4.28
CA THR A 34 33.83 -30.82 4.45
C THR A 34 34.56 -31.53 3.30
N GLU A 35 35.85 -31.32 2.95
CA GLU A 35 37.01 -30.78 3.66
C GLU A 35 38.15 -30.39 2.67
N THR A 36 39.01 -29.52 3.18
CA THR A 36 40.40 -29.07 2.85
C THR A 36 41.32 -29.91 1.95
N HIS A 37 42.13 -29.24 1.11
CA HIS A 37 43.61 -29.22 1.23
C HIS A 37 44.30 -28.16 0.33
N ILE A 38 44.93 -27.17 0.99
CA ILE A 38 46.28 -26.57 0.80
C ILE A 38 46.79 -26.30 -0.63
N ILE A 39 46.95 -25.01 -0.98
CA ILE A 39 48.21 -24.45 -1.50
C ILE A 39 48.44 -23.09 -0.82
N GLU A 40 49.62 -22.94 -0.25
CA GLU A 40 50.17 -21.78 0.46
C GLU A 40 50.50 -20.58 -0.44
N GLU A 41 50.36 -19.40 0.18
CA GLU A 41 51.16 -18.17 0.05
C GLU A 41 51.19 -17.38 -1.27
N ALA A 42 50.52 -16.22 -1.27
CA ALA A 42 51.21 -14.92 -1.11
C ALA A 42 50.16 -13.79 -1.00
N SER A 43 50.14 -13.10 0.15
CA SER A 43 49.37 -11.87 0.35
C SER A 43 50.08 -10.69 -0.32
N ILE A 44 49.36 -9.93 -1.13
CA ILE A 44 49.72 -8.55 -1.47
C ILE A 44 48.50 -7.72 -1.08
N ASP A 45 48.64 -6.99 0.03
CA ASP A 45 47.69 -5.97 0.44
C ASP A 45 48.45 -4.66 0.64
N ASP A 46 47.73 -3.59 0.32
CA ASP A 46 47.95 -2.18 0.62
C ASP A 46 49.25 -1.49 0.16
N ASP A 47 49.07 -0.56 -0.79
CA ASP A 47 50.01 0.52 -1.05
C ASP A 47 49.25 1.84 -1.29
N ILE A 48 48.92 2.55 -0.20
CA ILE A 48 48.69 3.99 -0.20
C ILE A 48 49.48 4.62 0.95
N SER A 49 50.58 5.27 0.54
CA SER A 49 51.18 6.50 1.07
C SER A 49 50.98 6.83 2.55
N LYS A 50 52.07 6.74 3.33
CA LYS A 50 52.38 7.73 4.36
C LYS A 50 53.85 8.14 4.29
N ILE A 51 54.02 9.41 4.02
CA ILE A 51 55.26 10.19 4.12
C ILE A 51 55.43 10.63 5.58
N ASN A 52 56.71 10.81 5.95
CA ASN A 52 57.30 11.34 7.19
C ASN A 52 57.62 10.31 8.27
N ASP A 53 58.92 9.98 8.37
CA ASP A 53 59.67 10.44 9.53
C ASP A 53 61.16 10.62 9.22
N ASN A 54 61.64 11.74 9.74
CA ASN A 54 62.97 12.30 9.58
C ASN A 54 63.83 11.78 10.75
N GLN A 55 64.87 10.98 10.48
CA GLN A 55 65.95 10.77 11.45
C GLN A 55 67.33 10.82 10.78
N ILE A 56 68.08 11.79 11.27
CA ILE A 56 69.50 12.10 11.10
C ILE A 56 70.36 10.88 11.48
N ILE A 57 71.49 10.65 10.79
CA ILE A 57 72.85 10.49 11.36
C ILE A 57 73.91 10.11 10.27
N THR A 58 74.77 11.10 10.00
CA THR A 58 76.23 11.12 9.76
C THR A 58 76.95 10.38 8.62
N ASN A 59 77.85 11.19 8.02
CA ASN A 59 79.25 10.94 7.63
C ASN A 59 79.56 9.79 6.67
N GLN A 60 80.04 10.18 5.48
CA GLN A 60 81.35 9.70 5.02
C GLN A 60 81.97 10.72 4.03
N ILE A 61 82.96 11.44 4.54
CA ILE A 61 84.02 12.08 3.76
C ILE A 61 84.93 10.93 3.30
N GLU A 62 85.08 10.73 1.99
CA GLU A 62 86.22 9.98 1.44
C GLU A 62 86.94 10.77 0.34
N ASN A 63 88.20 11.03 0.66
CA ASN A 63 89.27 11.58 -0.17
C ASN A 63 89.55 10.75 -1.43
N LYS A 64 89.90 11.45 -2.52
CA LYS A 64 91.07 11.23 -3.40
C LYS A 64 91.05 12.35 -4.46
N THR A 65 92.10 13.14 -4.70
CA THR A 65 93.46 12.67 -5.01
C THR A 65 94.49 13.79 -4.77
N LYS A 66 95.61 13.46 -4.10
CA LYS A 66 96.86 14.23 -4.01
C LYS A 66 97.73 14.00 -5.26
N ASN A 67 98.45 15.03 -5.70
CA ASN A 67 99.80 15.05 -6.32
C ASN A 67 100.01 16.48 -6.91
N ASN A 68 101.14 17.19 -6.86
CA ASN A 68 102.51 16.93 -6.44
C ASN A 68 103.26 18.31 -6.39
N LEU A 69 104.44 18.33 -5.74
CA LEU A 69 105.53 19.35 -5.82
C LEU A 69 105.56 20.52 -4.82
N LYS A 70 106.42 20.34 -3.79
CA LYS A 70 107.27 21.40 -3.23
C LYS A 70 108.41 21.67 -4.22
N GLN A 71 108.74 22.93 -4.53
CA GLN A 71 110.06 23.53 -4.20
C GLN A 71 110.16 25.03 -4.60
N ASP A 72 110.80 25.76 -3.70
CA ASP A 72 111.68 26.94 -3.86
C ASP A 72 111.25 28.27 -4.50
N SER A 73 111.29 29.27 -3.63
CA SER A 73 111.94 30.58 -3.72
C SER A 73 111.75 31.47 -4.94
N THR A 74 111.24 32.67 -4.62
CA THR A 74 111.43 33.98 -5.26
C THR A 74 110.84 34.16 -6.65
N THR A 75 109.71 34.88 -6.73
CA THR A 75 109.53 36.18 -7.42
C THR A 75 108.04 36.53 -7.52
N ASN A 76 107.72 37.81 -7.30
CA ASN A 76 106.46 38.51 -7.62
C ASN A 76 105.18 37.66 -7.75
N THR A 77 104.33 37.68 -6.72
CA THR A 77 102.95 37.18 -6.83
C THR A 77 101.97 38.29 -6.45
N THR A 78 101.28 38.79 -7.46
CA THR A 78 99.91 39.30 -7.33
C THR A 78 99.13 38.42 -6.35
N THR A 79 98.58 38.98 -5.28
CA THR A 79 97.74 38.25 -4.32
C THR A 79 96.56 37.66 -5.07
N THR A 80 96.57 36.36 -5.35
CA THR A 80 95.41 35.64 -5.88
C THR A 80 94.32 35.62 -4.81
N PRO A 81 93.11 36.14 -5.08
CA PRO A 81 92.02 36.13 -4.12
C PRO A 81 91.70 34.71 -3.65
N ILE A 82 91.31 34.56 -2.38
CA ILE A 82 90.97 33.29 -1.72
C ILE A 82 89.64 32.76 -2.29
N ASP A 83 89.59 31.48 -2.63
CA ASP A 83 88.36 30.84 -3.12
C ASP A 83 87.26 30.87 -2.05
N THR A 84 86.02 31.06 -2.48
CA THR A 84 84.85 31.13 -1.61
C THR A 84 83.83 30.06 -1.94
N VAL A 85 83.18 29.54 -0.92
CA VAL A 85 82.05 28.61 -1.03
C VAL A 85 80.79 29.35 -0.65
N LEU A 86 79.85 29.46 -1.59
CA LEU A 86 78.51 30.00 -1.38
C LEU A 86 77.52 28.86 -1.47
N LEU A 87 76.66 28.70 -0.47
CA LEU A 87 75.62 27.66 -0.46
C LEU A 87 74.28 28.28 -0.10
N ILE A 88 73.24 27.94 -0.87
CA ILE A 88 71.85 28.24 -0.55
C ILE A 88 71.28 27.07 0.27
N ASP A 89 70.76 27.38 1.45
CA ASP A 89 70.06 26.46 2.34
C ASP A 89 68.61 26.92 2.51
N ILE A 90 67.68 26.07 2.11
CA ILE A 90 66.23 26.32 2.18
C ILE A 90 65.63 25.20 3.02
N PRO A 91 65.17 25.48 4.25
CA PRO A 91 64.66 24.45 5.15
C PRO A 91 63.41 23.73 4.62
N GLU A 92 62.57 24.43 3.85
CA GLU A 92 61.34 23.92 3.23
C GLU A 92 61.32 24.27 1.74
N PHE A 93 61.62 23.29 0.89
CA PHE A 93 61.65 23.48 -0.57
C PHE A 93 60.26 23.55 -1.21
N VAL A 94 59.23 23.08 -0.51
CA VAL A 94 57.82 23.16 -0.93
C VAL A 94 57.05 23.92 0.14
N VAL A 95 56.41 25.02 -0.26
CA VAL A 95 55.61 25.88 0.62
C VAL A 95 54.28 26.22 -0.04
N THR A 96 53.30 26.67 0.72
CA THR A 96 52.00 27.05 0.15
C THR A 96 51.87 28.56 0.00
N ILE A 97 50.95 29.02 -0.85
CA ILE A 97 50.68 30.45 -1.01
C ILE A 97 50.42 31.14 0.34
N GLY A 98 51.12 32.25 0.58
CA GLY A 98 51.01 33.05 1.79
C GLY A 98 52.01 32.64 2.89
N ASP A 99 52.75 31.54 2.72
CA ASP A 99 53.87 31.22 3.59
C ASP A 99 55.10 32.06 3.24
N ASN A 100 55.98 32.16 4.22
CA ASN A 100 57.27 32.84 4.10
C ASN A 100 58.36 31.78 3.85
N ALA A 101 58.83 31.65 2.62
CA ALA A 101 59.97 30.78 2.32
C ALA A 101 61.25 31.46 2.83
N ILE A 102 61.96 30.78 3.74
CA ILE A 102 63.21 31.26 4.32
C ILE A 102 64.37 30.75 3.47
N ILE A 103 65.12 31.67 2.88
CA ILE A 103 66.29 31.38 2.04
C ILE A 103 67.52 31.83 2.80
N ASN A 104 68.31 30.89 3.31
CA ASN A 104 69.59 31.18 3.93
C ASN A 104 70.69 31.04 2.88
N VAL A 105 71.61 32.00 2.85
CA VAL A 105 72.81 31.94 2.00
C VAL A 105 74.02 31.97 2.91
N ASN A 106 74.79 30.89 2.92
CA ASN A 106 76.00 30.75 3.71
C ASN A 106 77.22 31.04 2.82
N LEU A 107 78.06 31.99 3.21
CA LEU A 107 79.31 32.34 2.53
C LEU A 107 80.51 32.08 3.46
N THR A 108 81.38 31.19 3.02
CA THR A 108 82.65 30.87 3.68
C THR A 108 83.82 30.98 2.71
N ASP A 109 85.05 31.08 3.22
CA ASP A 109 86.23 30.77 2.42
C ASP A 109 86.41 29.25 2.28
N ILE A 110 87.39 28.84 1.47
CA ILE A 110 87.69 27.42 1.22
C ILE A 110 88.05 26.62 2.49
N ASP A 111 88.43 27.31 3.57
CA ASP A 111 88.76 26.72 4.87
C ASP A 111 87.56 26.77 5.86
N GLU A 112 86.35 26.99 5.34
CA GLU A 112 85.08 27.09 6.09
C GLU A 112 84.96 28.29 7.05
N ASN A 113 85.85 29.29 6.95
CA ASN A 113 85.73 30.48 7.80
C ASN A 113 84.62 31.41 7.27
N PRO A 114 83.74 31.93 8.14
CA PRO A 114 82.62 32.76 7.72
C PRO A 114 83.07 34.12 7.20
N ILE A 115 82.55 34.52 6.03
CA ILE A 115 82.84 35.83 5.45
C ILE A 115 81.71 36.79 5.83
N SER A 116 81.93 37.62 6.84
CA SER A 116 80.94 38.56 7.38
C SER A 116 80.85 39.88 6.59
N ASN A 117 79.68 40.55 6.66
CA ASN A 117 79.37 41.85 6.03
C ASN A 117 79.62 41.88 4.51
N ALA A 118 79.59 40.72 3.85
CA ALA A 118 79.71 40.56 2.41
C ALA A 118 78.36 40.82 1.73
N ASN A 119 78.37 41.55 0.61
CA ASN A 119 77.18 41.77 -0.19
C ASN A 119 76.89 40.54 -1.06
N ILE A 120 75.77 39.87 -0.78
CA ILE A 120 75.22 38.79 -1.58
C ILE A 120 74.11 39.35 -2.46
N THR A 121 74.22 39.17 -3.76
CA THR A 121 73.14 39.44 -4.70
C THR A 121 72.27 38.20 -4.81
N LEU A 122 71.01 38.29 -4.41
CA LEU A 122 70.01 37.23 -4.55
C LEU A 122 69.05 37.59 -5.68
N LYS A 123 68.95 36.72 -6.68
CA LYS A 123 68.00 36.82 -7.77
C LYS A 123 66.94 35.74 -7.61
N ILE A 124 65.69 36.15 -7.48
CA ILE A 124 64.52 35.28 -7.48
C ILE A 124 63.69 35.69 -8.69
N GLU A 125 63.66 34.83 -9.70
CA GLU A 125 63.07 35.14 -11.02
C GLU A 125 63.61 36.44 -11.64
N ASN A 126 62.76 37.45 -11.83
CA ASN A 126 63.09 38.75 -12.42
C ASN A 126 63.48 39.80 -11.37
N THR A 127 63.41 39.46 -10.09
CA THR A 127 63.69 40.40 -9.00
C THR A 127 65.07 40.12 -8.44
N THR A 128 65.86 41.18 -8.28
CA THR A 128 67.20 41.10 -7.70
C THR A 128 67.25 41.96 -6.45
N THR A 129 67.75 41.40 -5.37
CA THR A 129 67.96 42.11 -4.10
C THR A 129 69.38 41.88 -3.60
N THR A 130 69.88 42.78 -2.76
CA THR A 130 71.19 42.63 -2.13
C THR A 130 71.04 42.49 -0.63
N MET A 131 71.72 41.51 -0.05
CA MET A 131 71.74 41.24 1.38
C MET A 131 73.16 41.22 1.89
N LYS A 132 73.33 41.34 3.21
CA LYS A 132 74.64 41.25 3.84
C LYS A 132 74.72 40.03 4.73
N THR A 133 75.87 39.34 4.67
CA THR A 133 76.17 38.25 5.60
C THR A 133 76.38 38.80 7.01
N ASN A 134 75.89 38.07 8.02
CA ASN A 134 76.12 38.36 9.42
C ASN A 134 77.52 37.89 9.88
N ASN A 135 77.80 37.97 11.19
CA ASN A 135 79.07 37.52 11.77
C ASN A 135 79.34 36.01 11.65
N LYS A 136 78.34 35.21 11.25
CA LYS A 136 78.46 33.78 10.94
C LYS A 136 78.53 33.49 9.43
N GLY A 137 78.65 34.51 8.58
CA GLY A 137 78.71 34.33 7.12
C GLY A 137 77.33 34.10 6.47
N ILE A 138 76.23 34.22 7.21
CA ILE A 138 74.88 33.89 6.71
C ILE A 138 74.12 35.17 6.36
N ALA A 139 73.51 35.21 5.18
CA ALA A 139 72.51 36.20 4.77
C ALA A 139 71.15 35.50 4.61
N THR A 140 70.09 36.01 5.26
CA THR A 140 68.75 35.41 5.21
C THR A 140 67.78 36.31 4.46
N TYR A 141 67.07 35.74 3.48
CA TYR A 141 65.95 36.38 2.81
C TYR A 141 64.64 35.69 3.18
N THR A 142 63.58 36.47 3.33
CA THR A 142 62.22 35.94 3.46
C THR A 142 61.45 36.24 2.18
N TYR A 143 61.21 35.20 1.38
CA TYR A 143 60.41 35.32 0.16
C TYR A 143 58.93 35.10 0.48
N LYS A 144 58.11 36.12 0.20
CA LYS A 144 56.66 36.04 0.36
C LYS A 144 56.04 35.36 -0.85
N THR A 145 55.45 34.19 -0.64
CA THR A 145 54.78 33.44 -1.70
C THR A 145 53.39 34.02 -1.97
N THR A 146 53.11 34.39 -3.21
CA THR A 146 51.82 35.03 -3.58
C THR A 146 51.09 34.33 -4.72
N GLN A 147 51.76 33.44 -5.45
CA GLN A 147 51.21 32.67 -6.56
C GLN A 147 51.82 31.27 -6.57
N ALA A 148 51.01 30.28 -6.91
CA ALA A 148 51.49 28.91 -7.08
C ALA A 148 52.34 28.81 -8.34
N LYS A 149 53.52 28.20 -8.21
CA LYS A 149 54.47 28.00 -9.28
C LYS A 149 55.51 26.97 -8.89
N GLU A 150 55.76 26.02 -9.78
CA GLU A 150 56.84 25.06 -9.67
C GLU A 150 58.16 25.66 -10.18
N ASN A 151 59.27 25.23 -9.59
CA ASN A 151 60.64 25.56 -9.93
C ASN A 151 60.91 27.08 -9.97
N ILE A 152 60.58 27.79 -8.88
CA ILE A 152 61.03 29.18 -8.72
C ILE A 152 62.54 29.17 -8.47
N ILE A 153 63.32 29.43 -9.52
CA ILE A 153 64.78 29.42 -9.46
C ILE A 153 65.30 30.60 -8.62
N ILE A 154 66.16 30.28 -7.67
CA ILE A 154 66.85 31.20 -6.79
C ILE A 154 68.34 31.11 -7.11
N THR A 155 68.96 32.25 -7.43
CA THR A 155 70.40 32.34 -7.67
C THR A 155 71.01 33.32 -6.68
N ALA A 156 71.96 32.84 -5.88
CA ALA A 156 72.76 33.69 -5.00
C ALA A 156 74.13 33.91 -5.65
N THR A 157 74.64 35.12 -5.60
CA THR A 157 75.95 35.46 -6.18
C THR A 157 76.70 36.39 -5.24
N TYR A 158 77.91 35.98 -4.88
CA TYR A 158 78.92 36.83 -4.29
C TYR A 158 79.90 37.25 -5.38
N ASN A 159 80.01 38.55 -5.66
CA ASN A 159 80.85 39.07 -6.76
C ASN A 159 82.35 39.09 -6.44
N GLY A 160 82.75 38.64 -5.25
CA GLY A 160 84.13 38.73 -4.79
C GLY A 160 84.55 40.14 -4.38
N ASN A 161 85.80 40.28 -3.98
CA ASN A 161 86.50 41.54 -3.78
C ASN A 161 88.01 41.32 -4.00
N THR A 162 88.85 42.26 -3.58
CA THR A 162 90.32 42.14 -3.71
C THR A 162 90.91 40.98 -2.90
N LYS A 163 90.20 40.45 -1.90
CA LYS A 163 90.64 39.37 -0.99
C LYS A 163 89.99 38.02 -1.31
N TYR A 164 88.75 37.99 -1.78
CA TYR A 164 87.95 36.79 -1.98
C TYR A 164 87.44 36.69 -3.42
N GLN A 165 87.48 35.49 -4.01
CA GLN A 165 86.94 35.23 -5.34
C GLN A 165 85.41 35.36 -5.37
N LYS A 166 84.86 35.39 -6.58
CA LYS A 166 83.42 35.28 -6.80
C LYS A 166 82.95 33.83 -6.61
N SER A 167 81.75 33.65 -6.09
CA SER A 167 81.07 32.35 -6.02
C SER A 167 79.55 32.53 -6.19
N SER A 168 78.88 31.49 -6.64
CA SER A 168 77.43 31.49 -6.85
C SER A 168 76.85 30.11 -6.59
N ASP A 169 75.59 30.09 -6.20
CA ASP A 169 74.83 28.86 -6.05
C ASP A 169 73.40 29.07 -6.57
N THR A 170 72.76 27.97 -6.96
CA THR A 170 71.40 27.97 -7.48
C THR A 170 70.58 26.90 -6.79
N SER A 171 69.39 27.30 -6.35
CA SER A 171 68.41 26.40 -5.76
C SER A 171 67.02 26.74 -6.31
N PHE A 172 65.99 26.07 -5.85
CA PHE A 172 64.62 26.33 -6.24
C PHE A 172 63.67 26.17 -5.05
N ILE A 173 62.49 26.76 -5.18
CA ILE A 173 61.34 26.47 -4.32
C ILE A 173 60.11 26.21 -5.18
N ASP A 174 59.25 25.34 -4.70
CA ASP A 174 57.92 25.11 -5.24
C ASP A 174 56.88 25.79 -4.35
N VAL A 175 55.98 26.54 -4.98
CA VAL A 175 54.83 27.13 -4.29
C VAL A 175 53.57 26.42 -4.73
N GLU A 176 52.94 25.69 -3.81
CA GLU A 176 51.69 24.97 -4.04
C GLU A 176 50.46 25.84 -3.72
N LYS A 177 49.32 25.47 -4.31
CA LYS A 177 48.03 26.06 -3.96
C LYS A 177 47.59 25.56 -2.58
N LEU A 178 46.82 26.38 -1.87
CA LEU A 178 46.25 26.03 -0.57
C LEU A 178 45.24 24.89 -0.71
N SER A 179 45.40 23.85 0.11
CA SER A 179 44.40 22.77 0.20
C SER A 179 43.11 23.31 0.82
N THR A 180 41.98 22.73 0.42
CA THR A 180 40.66 23.12 0.93
C THR A 180 39.98 21.97 1.67
N THR A 181 39.33 22.30 2.78
CA THR A 181 38.61 21.34 3.63
C THR A 181 37.12 21.63 3.56
N ILE A 182 36.33 20.57 3.37
CA ILE A 182 34.87 20.62 3.37
C ILE A 182 34.37 19.97 4.66
N THR A 183 33.49 20.65 5.39
CA THR A 183 32.74 20.07 6.51
C THR A 183 31.25 20.26 6.33
N LEU A 184 30.46 19.28 6.77
CA LEU A 184 29.00 19.34 6.70
C LEU A 184 28.43 19.62 8.09
N THR A 185 27.67 20.69 8.24
CA THR A 185 26.84 20.95 9.42
C THR A 185 25.38 20.71 9.09
N ASN A 186 24.77 19.74 9.76
CA ASN A 186 23.39 19.36 9.50
C ASN A 186 22.42 20.35 10.15
N THR A 187 21.68 21.09 9.33
CA THR A 187 20.58 21.95 9.79
C THR A 187 19.29 21.56 9.06
N THR A 188 18.68 20.45 9.46
CA THR A 188 17.34 20.10 8.97
C THR A 188 16.29 20.94 9.67
N THR A 189 15.60 21.79 8.92
CA THR A 189 14.37 22.44 9.39
C THR A 189 13.18 21.54 9.09
N ARG A 190 12.52 21.02 10.14
CA ARG A 190 11.46 19.99 10.10
C ARG A 190 10.17 20.37 9.37
N ASN A 191 10.03 21.61 8.91
CA ASN A 191 8.78 22.15 8.37
C ASN A 191 8.82 22.38 6.86
N ALA A 192 9.92 22.02 6.19
CA ALA A 192 10.13 22.29 4.78
C ALA A 192 10.08 21.00 3.95
N ALA A 193 9.57 21.13 2.72
CA ALA A 193 9.72 20.12 1.67
C ALA A 193 11.18 19.93 1.23
N ASN A 194 12.08 20.78 1.73
CA ASN A 194 13.49 20.79 1.41
C ASN A 194 14.33 20.58 2.68
N ILE A 195 15.43 19.86 2.52
CA ILE A 195 16.53 19.75 3.47
C ILE A 195 17.57 20.81 3.10
N THR A 196 18.05 21.56 4.08
CA THR A 196 19.17 22.50 3.89
C THR A 196 20.45 21.86 4.42
N LEU A 197 21.37 21.51 3.51
CA LEU A 197 22.73 21.14 3.86
C LEU A 197 23.56 22.42 3.99
N THR A 198 24.16 22.62 5.16
CA THR A 198 25.08 23.74 5.39
C THR A 198 26.50 23.21 5.31
N VAL A 199 27.19 23.54 4.22
CA VAL A 199 28.55 23.09 3.95
C VAL A 199 29.50 24.24 4.28
N ASN A 200 30.50 23.99 5.12
CA ASN A 200 31.54 24.97 5.41
C ASN A 200 32.81 24.59 4.67
N ILE A 201 33.46 25.60 4.09
CA ILE A 201 34.66 25.46 3.28
C ILE A 201 35.71 26.41 3.82
N THR A 202 36.84 25.85 4.24
CA THR A 202 38.03 26.59 4.68
C THR A 202 39.24 26.15 3.89
N ASP A 203 40.27 27.00 3.83
CA ASP A 203 41.61 26.55 3.46
C ASP A 203 42.29 25.82 4.64
N GLU A 204 43.47 25.26 4.39
CA GLU A 204 44.35 24.66 5.40
C GLU A 204 44.80 25.62 6.52
N LYS A 205 44.71 26.94 6.29
CA LYS A 205 44.98 28.00 7.28
C LYS A 205 43.70 28.40 8.06
N ASN A 206 42.60 27.66 7.88
CA ASN A 206 41.27 27.92 8.46
C ASN A 206 40.60 29.22 7.98
N SER A 207 41.06 29.82 6.90
CA SER A 207 40.43 31.00 6.29
C SER A 207 39.16 30.61 5.55
N LYS A 208 38.15 31.46 5.65
CA LYS A 208 36.84 31.25 5.01
C LYS A 208 36.88 31.64 3.53
N LEU A 209 36.49 30.72 2.66
CA LEU A 209 36.53 30.95 1.21
C LEU A 209 35.28 31.68 0.68
N ASN A 210 35.45 32.46 -0.37
CA ASN A 210 34.36 33.24 -1.01
C ASN A 210 34.23 33.01 -2.52
N ASN A 211 35.23 32.36 -3.13
CA ASN A 211 35.30 32.12 -4.56
C ASN A 211 34.92 30.68 -4.83
N GLY A 212 34.06 30.41 -5.80
CA GLY A 212 33.65 29.04 -6.14
C GLY A 212 32.26 28.62 -5.64
N TYR A 213 31.96 27.35 -5.86
CA TYR A 213 30.65 26.75 -5.61
C TYR A 213 30.80 25.27 -5.27
N ILE A 214 29.76 24.71 -4.65
CA ILE A 214 29.66 23.27 -4.45
C ILE A 214 28.67 22.64 -5.42
N THR A 215 28.89 21.38 -5.77
CA THR A 215 27.94 20.45 -6.38
C THR A 215 27.65 19.30 -5.43
N VAL A 216 26.45 18.71 -5.51
CA VAL A 216 26.02 17.62 -4.61
C VAL A 216 25.50 16.44 -5.43
N LYS A 217 25.95 15.23 -5.10
CA LYS A 217 25.37 13.95 -5.55
C LYS A 217 24.75 13.24 -4.35
N ILE A 218 23.59 12.60 -4.58
CA ILE A 218 22.89 11.79 -3.58
C ILE A 218 22.71 10.40 -4.16
N ASN A 219 23.18 9.36 -3.46
CA ASN A 219 23.14 7.97 -3.93
C ASN A 219 23.66 7.84 -5.38
N ASN A 220 24.85 8.41 -5.63
CA ASN A 220 25.52 8.50 -6.93
C ASN A 220 24.77 9.27 -8.04
N LYS A 221 23.70 10.01 -7.72
CA LYS A 221 22.96 10.84 -8.67
C LYS A 221 23.25 12.32 -8.47
N GLN A 222 23.80 12.96 -9.50
CA GLN A 222 24.04 14.40 -9.54
C GLN A 222 22.74 15.19 -9.43
N LEU A 223 22.70 16.19 -8.54
CA LEU A 223 21.61 17.15 -8.53
C LEU A 223 21.75 18.11 -9.72
N THR A 224 20.72 18.17 -10.55
CA THR A 224 20.71 18.97 -11.78
C THR A 224 19.46 19.84 -11.92
N ALA A 225 19.63 21.03 -12.50
CA ALA A 225 18.54 21.88 -13.01
C ALA A 225 18.81 22.18 -14.49
N ASN A 226 17.81 22.00 -15.36
CA ASN A 226 17.95 22.16 -16.82
C ASN A 226 19.16 21.37 -17.41
N ASN A 227 19.32 20.11 -16.98
CA ASN A 227 20.41 19.22 -17.36
C ASN A 227 21.83 19.70 -17.01
N LYS A 228 21.98 20.68 -16.12
CA LYS A 228 23.27 21.13 -15.58
C LYS A 228 23.32 20.90 -14.07
N ALA A 229 24.50 20.60 -13.54
CA ALA A 229 24.70 20.47 -12.10
C ALA A 229 24.26 21.75 -11.39
N ILE A 230 23.53 21.60 -10.29
CA ILE A 230 23.16 22.75 -9.45
C ILE A 230 24.41 23.20 -8.72
N GLN A 231 24.77 24.47 -8.91
CA GLN A 231 25.91 25.11 -8.28
C GLN A 231 25.43 25.94 -7.09
N TYR A 232 25.89 25.61 -5.89
CA TYR A 232 25.61 26.39 -4.69
C TYR A 232 26.82 27.24 -4.34
N THR A 233 26.74 28.55 -4.58
CA THR A 233 27.84 29.49 -4.36
C THR A 233 28.30 29.49 -2.91
N VAL A 234 29.61 29.48 -2.71
CA VAL A 234 30.23 29.64 -1.39
C VAL A 234 30.34 31.12 -1.07
N ARG A 235 29.85 31.53 0.11
CA ARG A 235 30.01 32.89 0.64
C ARG A 235 30.36 32.82 2.11
N ASN A 236 31.36 33.59 2.52
CA ASN A 236 31.88 33.64 3.89
C ASN A 236 32.18 32.23 4.44
N GLY A 237 32.84 31.40 3.63
CA GLY A 237 33.21 30.03 3.96
C GLY A 237 32.03 29.07 4.05
N GLN A 238 30.86 29.41 3.50
CA GLN A 238 29.66 28.59 3.62
C GLN A 238 28.84 28.55 2.33
N ALA A 239 28.37 27.36 1.96
CA ALA A 239 27.32 27.15 0.97
C ALA A 239 26.09 26.49 1.63
N LYS A 240 24.89 26.94 1.26
CA LYS A 240 23.63 26.36 1.73
C LYS A 240 22.89 25.71 0.56
N ALA A 241 22.91 24.38 0.53
CA ALA A 241 22.21 23.62 -0.48
C ALA A 241 20.79 23.27 0.00
N SER A 242 19.78 23.93 -0.56
CA SER A 242 18.37 23.59 -0.36
C SER A 242 17.97 22.53 -1.37
N ILE A 243 17.64 21.33 -0.88
CA ILE A 243 17.42 20.12 -1.68
C ILE A 243 16.06 19.54 -1.33
N GLU A 244 15.23 19.25 -2.33
CA GLU A 244 13.94 18.57 -2.10
C GLU A 244 14.13 17.23 -1.38
N ILE A 245 13.37 17.00 -0.32
CA ILE A 245 13.50 15.79 0.50
C ILE A 245 13.27 14.50 -0.30
N LYS A 246 12.50 14.58 -1.39
CA LYS A 246 12.23 13.43 -2.27
C LYS A 246 13.47 12.90 -3.00
N LYS A 247 14.56 13.67 -3.02
CA LYS A 247 15.86 13.21 -3.56
C LYS A 247 16.56 12.22 -2.62
N PHE A 248 16.20 12.20 -1.34
CA PHE A 248 16.70 11.27 -0.34
C PHE A 248 15.80 10.03 -0.32
N THR A 249 16.08 9.08 -1.21
CA THR A 249 15.22 7.92 -1.46
C THR A 249 15.31 6.84 -0.39
N SER A 250 16.28 6.92 0.52
CA SER A 250 16.57 5.92 1.54
C SER A 250 16.63 6.54 2.94
N THR A 251 16.68 5.70 3.98
CA THR A 251 16.89 6.18 5.37
C THR A 251 18.31 6.67 5.58
N LEU A 252 19.29 5.95 5.04
CA LEU A 252 20.68 6.37 4.91
C LEU A 252 20.96 6.67 3.43
N ASN A 253 21.56 7.81 3.13
CA ASN A 253 21.84 8.22 1.75
C ASN A 253 23.29 8.66 1.64
N ASP A 254 23.98 8.16 0.62
CA ASP A 254 25.36 8.52 0.34
C ASP A 254 25.38 9.93 -0.25
N LEU A 255 26.22 10.80 0.29
CA LEU A 255 26.45 12.16 -0.20
C LEU A 255 27.89 12.28 -0.71
N LEU A 256 28.02 12.82 -1.92
CA LEU A 256 29.28 13.34 -2.43
C LEU A 256 29.12 14.86 -2.67
N ILE A 257 29.91 15.65 -1.98
CA ILE A 257 29.94 17.11 -2.10
C ILE A 257 31.28 17.49 -2.72
N GLU A 258 31.27 18.13 -3.88
CA GLU A 258 32.48 18.58 -4.56
C GLU A 258 32.53 20.11 -4.49
N TYR A 259 33.63 20.68 -4.00
CA TYR A 259 33.89 22.11 -4.05
C TYR A 259 34.83 22.43 -5.21
N ILE A 260 34.37 23.36 -6.05
CA ILE A 260 35.12 23.85 -7.21
C ILE A 260 35.45 25.31 -6.97
N THR A 261 36.74 25.60 -6.78
CA THR A 261 37.20 26.99 -6.68
C THR A 261 37.24 27.64 -8.06
N THR A 262 37.07 28.97 -8.08
CA THR A 262 37.25 29.80 -9.28
C THR A 262 38.50 30.67 -9.20
N ASP A 263 39.26 30.58 -8.09
CA ASP A 263 40.54 31.26 -7.97
C ASP A 263 41.71 30.34 -8.31
N ASN A 264 42.87 30.96 -8.52
CA ASN A 264 44.11 30.24 -8.82
C ASN A 264 44.94 29.95 -7.57
N THR A 265 44.41 30.21 -6.37
CA THR A 265 45.14 30.09 -5.12
C THR A 265 44.80 28.84 -4.32
N HIS A 266 43.64 28.21 -4.59
CA HIS A 266 43.16 27.03 -3.87
C HIS A 266 43.03 25.79 -4.77
N LEU A 267 43.04 24.61 -4.15
CA LEU A 267 42.68 23.35 -4.79
C LEU A 267 41.19 23.05 -4.65
N ASN A 268 40.63 22.33 -5.64
CA ASN A 268 39.31 21.71 -5.51
C ASN A 268 39.37 20.60 -4.45
N SER A 269 38.23 20.29 -3.83
CA SER A 269 38.13 19.22 -2.83
C SER A 269 36.78 18.51 -2.93
N SER A 270 36.69 17.35 -2.28
CA SER A 270 35.44 16.59 -2.19
C SER A 270 35.27 15.99 -0.80
N LEU A 271 34.01 15.79 -0.40
CA LEU A 271 33.61 15.11 0.83
C LEU A 271 32.60 14.01 0.49
N GLU A 272 32.98 12.78 0.80
CA GLU A 272 32.07 11.62 0.83
C GLU A 272 31.60 11.40 2.27
N THR A 273 30.29 11.31 2.47
CA THR A 273 29.69 11.13 3.79
C THR A 273 28.27 10.59 3.69
N ASP A 274 27.74 10.08 4.79
CA ASP A 274 26.35 9.63 4.84
C ASP A 274 25.42 10.68 5.42
N TYR A 275 24.21 10.72 4.87
CA TYR A 275 23.11 11.49 5.41
C TYR A 275 21.95 10.60 5.87
N GLN A 276 21.79 10.55 7.19
CA GLN A 276 20.65 9.90 7.81
C GLN A 276 19.42 10.79 7.75
N ARG A 277 18.48 10.41 6.90
CA ARG A 277 17.19 11.09 6.78
C ARG A 277 16.36 10.87 8.04
N LEU A 278 15.82 11.96 8.57
CA LEU A 278 14.92 11.90 9.70
C LEU A 278 13.60 11.22 9.34
N SER A 279 13.17 10.29 10.19
CA SER A 279 11.84 9.68 10.15
C SER A 279 11.31 9.51 11.57
N TYR A 280 9.98 9.47 11.72
CA TYR A 280 9.35 9.47 13.05
C TYR A 280 8.24 8.45 13.14
N THR A 281 8.24 7.70 14.24
CA THR A 281 7.19 6.72 14.55
C THR A 281 5.87 7.38 14.91
N ASN A 282 5.89 8.60 15.46
CA ASN A 282 4.67 9.32 15.86
C ASN A 282 4.71 10.75 15.32
N LEU A 283 3.68 11.14 14.57
CA LEU A 283 3.52 12.49 14.06
C LEU A 283 2.11 13.02 14.36
N TYR A 284 2.03 14.26 14.81
CA TYR A 284 0.78 14.96 15.10
C TYR A 284 0.45 15.93 13.97
N VAL A 285 -0.77 15.84 13.46
CA VAL A 285 -1.16 16.49 12.21
C VAL A 285 -2.52 17.16 12.36
N ASN A 286 -2.66 18.37 11.82
CA ASN A 286 -3.96 19.00 11.58
C ASN A 286 -3.99 19.66 10.20
N SER A 287 -5.15 20.18 9.79
CA SER A 287 -5.41 20.72 8.46
C SER A 287 -4.66 22.02 8.15
N LYS A 288 -4.20 22.74 9.19
CA LYS A 288 -3.46 24.00 9.07
C LYS A 288 -2.08 23.94 9.75
N GLY A 289 -1.54 22.74 9.91
CA GLY A 289 -0.33 22.53 10.71
C GLY A 289 0.88 23.16 10.04
N VAL A 290 1.57 24.02 10.79
CA VAL A 290 2.82 24.68 10.37
C VAL A 290 3.99 24.29 11.28
N GLY A 291 3.73 23.44 12.28
CA GLY A 291 4.69 22.96 13.26
C GLY A 291 5.50 21.75 12.79
N ASN A 292 6.29 21.21 13.72
CA ASN A 292 7.21 20.09 13.44
C ASN A 292 6.57 18.70 13.60
N GLY A 293 5.32 18.63 14.06
CA GLY A 293 4.57 17.39 14.18
C GLY A 293 5.00 16.48 15.33
N LEU A 294 5.94 16.87 16.19
CA LEU A 294 6.39 16.00 17.28
C LEU A 294 5.47 15.99 18.50
N THR A 295 4.66 17.03 18.65
CA THR A 295 3.74 17.14 19.77
C THR A 295 2.39 17.61 19.28
N LYS A 296 1.33 17.27 20.03
CA LYS A 296 -0.04 17.72 19.76
C LYS A 296 -0.19 19.25 19.71
N ASN A 297 0.66 19.99 20.42
CA ASN A 297 0.64 21.45 20.49
C ASN A 297 1.46 22.11 19.36
N ASN A 298 2.29 21.34 18.66
CA ASN A 298 3.07 21.81 17.52
C ASN A 298 2.84 20.91 16.28
N PRO A 299 1.59 20.70 15.84
CA PRO A 299 1.28 19.77 14.77
C PRO A 299 1.76 20.27 13.40
N THR A 300 2.14 19.32 12.55
CA THR A 300 2.46 19.59 11.13
C THR A 300 1.24 19.35 10.23
N ASN A 301 1.37 19.50 8.91
CA ASN A 301 0.32 19.17 7.95
C ASN A 301 0.51 17.77 7.33
N MET A 302 -0.53 17.26 6.67
CA MET A 302 -0.53 15.88 6.13
C MET A 302 0.59 15.66 5.10
N THR A 303 0.84 16.63 4.23
CA THR A 303 1.89 16.53 3.20
C THR A 303 3.26 16.34 3.84
N ASN A 304 3.59 17.16 4.84
CA ASN A 304 4.84 17.02 5.58
C ASN A 304 4.87 15.69 6.35
N ALA A 305 3.78 15.30 6.99
CA ALA A 305 3.74 14.06 7.76
C ALA A 305 4.04 12.82 6.92
N LEU A 306 3.50 12.74 5.69
CA LEU A 306 3.77 11.62 4.78
C LEU A 306 5.24 11.54 4.33
N LEU A 307 5.96 12.67 4.29
CA LEU A 307 7.38 12.69 3.95
C LEU A 307 8.26 12.17 5.09
N TYR A 308 7.84 12.36 6.35
CA TYR A 308 8.66 12.08 7.53
C TYR A 308 8.18 10.89 8.37
N ILE A 309 7.07 10.24 8.03
CA ILE A 309 6.58 9.07 8.75
C ILE A 309 7.54 7.89 8.60
N ALA A 310 7.82 7.18 9.69
CA ALA A 310 8.61 5.94 9.66
C ALA A 310 7.74 4.73 9.25
N ASN A 311 8.36 3.67 8.74
CA ASN A 311 7.65 2.41 8.45
C ASN A 311 7.08 1.80 9.74
N GLY A 312 5.82 1.41 9.72
CA GLY A 312 5.03 1.01 10.90
C GLY A 312 4.55 2.17 11.79
N GLY A 313 4.90 3.42 11.44
CA GLY A 313 4.56 4.61 12.24
C GLY A 313 3.08 4.95 12.28
N THR A 314 2.73 5.95 13.09
CA THR A 314 1.38 6.46 13.28
C THR A 314 1.32 7.98 13.12
N ILE A 315 0.39 8.43 12.29
CA ILE A 315 -0.04 9.81 12.14
C ILE A 315 -1.29 10.03 13.01
N TYR A 316 -1.16 10.83 14.06
CA TYR A 316 -2.23 11.25 14.95
C TYR A 316 -2.84 12.56 14.47
N LEU A 317 -4.12 12.50 14.14
CA LEU A 317 -4.90 13.65 13.70
C LEU A 317 -5.48 14.38 14.90
N VAL A 318 -5.07 15.64 15.07
CA VAL A 318 -5.47 16.50 16.19
C VAL A 318 -6.27 17.71 15.68
N GLY A 319 -7.01 18.33 16.59
CA GLY A 319 -7.77 19.55 16.33
C GLY A 319 -6.90 20.79 16.56
N GLN A 320 -7.20 21.87 15.85
CA GLN A 320 -6.49 23.14 16.06
C GLN A 320 -7.15 23.91 17.20
N ASN A 321 -6.49 23.95 18.37
CA ASN A 321 -6.98 24.62 19.60
C ASN A 321 -8.37 24.13 20.10
N THR A 322 -8.88 23.06 19.51
CA THR A 322 -10.16 22.41 19.83
C THR A 322 -9.98 20.89 19.66
N THR A 323 -11.03 20.13 19.97
CA THR A 323 -11.09 18.70 19.67
C THR A 323 -11.56 18.40 18.25
N THR A 324 -11.76 19.39 17.37
CA THR A 324 -12.30 19.19 16.02
C THR A 324 -11.38 19.73 14.94
N ASP A 325 -11.42 19.09 13.76
CA ASP A 325 -10.75 19.60 12.56
C ASP A 325 -11.46 19.12 11.30
N THR A 326 -11.29 19.86 10.20
CA THR A 326 -11.80 19.47 8.89
C THR A 326 -10.80 19.78 7.77
N TYR A 327 -10.32 18.72 7.13
CA TYR A 327 -9.56 18.77 5.89
C TYR A 327 -10.52 18.98 4.72
N LYS A 328 -10.56 20.20 4.19
CA LYS A 328 -11.30 20.53 2.96
C LYS A 328 -10.41 20.26 1.75
N LEU A 329 -10.65 19.14 1.07
CA LEU A 329 -9.77 18.65 0.00
C LEU A 329 -10.22 19.15 -1.36
N ASN A 330 -9.26 19.62 -2.15
CA ASN A 330 -9.44 19.89 -3.59
C ASN A 330 -8.76 18.81 -4.45
N THR A 331 -7.76 18.14 -3.91
CA THR A 331 -7.05 17.01 -4.53
C THR A 331 -6.98 15.83 -3.56
N PRO A 332 -6.85 14.60 -4.06
CA PRO A 332 -6.73 13.43 -3.20
C PRO A 332 -5.40 13.41 -2.45
N ILE A 333 -5.41 12.83 -1.25
CA ILE A 333 -4.20 12.42 -0.54
C ILE A 333 -3.73 11.11 -1.17
N ASN A 334 -2.65 11.17 -1.95
CA ASN A 334 -2.09 10.01 -2.62
C ASN A 334 -1.02 9.37 -1.75
N ILE A 335 -1.19 8.07 -1.48
CA ILE A 335 -0.20 7.23 -0.81
C ILE A 335 0.52 6.45 -1.91
N ASP A 336 1.66 7.01 -2.31
CA ASP A 336 2.51 6.53 -3.41
C ASP A 336 3.96 6.96 -3.20
N THR A 337 4.86 6.52 -4.08
CA THR A 337 6.30 6.78 -4.01
C THR A 337 6.68 8.26 -4.16
N ASN A 338 5.76 9.10 -4.63
CA ASN A 338 5.99 10.54 -4.77
C ASN A 338 5.67 11.30 -3.49
N ASN A 339 4.85 10.74 -2.61
CA ASN A 339 4.34 11.41 -1.42
C ASN A 339 4.77 10.72 -0.11
N VAL A 340 5.05 9.42 -0.18
CA VAL A 340 5.63 8.62 0.91
C VAL A 340 7.00 8.15 0.44
N ILE A 341 8.04 8.66 1.10
CA ILE A 341 9.43 8.49 0.68
C ILE A 341 10.20 7.53 1.60
N GLY A 342 11.27 6.96 1.08
CA GLY A 342 11.99 5.86 1.75
C GLY A 342 11.31 4.52 1.52
N GLU A 343 11.74 3.52 2.28
CA GLU A 343 11.21 2.15 2.26
C GLU A 343 9.89 2.00 3.04
N VAL A 344 9.14 3.09 3.18
CA VAL A 344 7.91 3.13 3.98
C VAL A 344 6.76 2.57 3.18
N THR A 345 6.26 1.44 3.63
CA THR A 345 5.13 0.73 3.00
C THR A 345 3.94 0.62 3.93
N THR A 346 4.14 0.69 5.24
CA THR A 346 3.11 0.47 6.24
C THR A 346 3.05 1.64 7.21
N PHE A 347 1.86 2.16 7.50
CA PHE A 347 1.64 3.13 8.58
C PHE A 347 0.15 3.31 8.90
N ASN A 348 -0.12 3.98 10.01
CA ASN A 348 -1.47 4.23 10.50
C ASN A 348 -1.80 5.73 10.44
N ILE A 349 -3.05 6.05 10.11
CA ILE A 349 -3.63 7.39 10.27
C ILE A 349 -4.80 7.25 11.23
N THR A 350 -4.75 7.93 12.37
CA THR A 350 -5.77 7.80 13.42
C THR A 350 -6.22 9.15 13.96
N GLY A 351 -7.52 9.31 14.19
CA GLY A 351 -8.03 10.37 15.07
C GLY A 351 -7.42 10.23 16.46
N TYR A 352 -6.91 11.33 17.02
CA TYR A 352 -6.43 11.37 18.39
C TYR A 352 -7.59 11.22 19.39
N THR A 353 -7.35 10.64 20.56
CA THR A 353 -8.40 10.34 21.55
C THR A 353 -9.15 11.60 21.97
N GLY A 354 -10.48 11.57 21.87
CA GLY A 354 -11.36 12.71 22.17
C GLY A 354 -11.51 13.71 21.02
N HIS A 355 -10.78 13.53 19.91
CA HIS A 355 -10.87 14.40 18.74
C HIS A 355 -11.81 13.84 17.67
N LYS A 356 -12.47 14.74 16.94
CA LYS A 356 -13.34 14.45 15.80
C LYS A 356 -12.77 15.11 14.56
N ILE A 357 -12.18 14.29 13.69
CA ILE A 357 -11.47 14.76 12.49
C ILE A 357 -12.24 14.34 11.24
N THR A 358 -12.49 15.31 10.38
CA THR A 358 -13.23 15.10 9.12
C THR A 358 -12.33 15.33 7.92
N PHE A 359 -12.31 14.37 6.99
CA PHE A 359 -11.85 14.59 5.62
C PHE A 359 -13.07 14.80 4.73
N ASN A 360 -13.15 15.97 4.11
CA ASN A 360 -14.27 16.42 3.30
C ASN A 360 -13.82 16.63 1.85
N GLY A 361 -14.31 15.81 0.93
CA GLY A 361 -14.01 15.89 -0.51
C GLY A 361 -14.75 17.01 -1.26
N GLN A 362 -15.61 17.76 -0.56
CA GLN A 362 -16.36 18.94 -1.06
C GLN A 362 -17.20 18.71 -2.33
N TYR A 363 -17.55 17.45 -2.59
CA TYR A 363 -18.14 16.93 -3.81
C TYR A 363 -17.32 17.22 -5.08
N LYS A 364 -16.01 17.45 -4.91
CA LYS A 364 -15.08 17.83 -5.99
C LYS A 364 -13.99 16.79 -6.22
N THR A 365 -13.67 15.98 -5.22
CA THR A 365 -12.51 15.10 -5.28
C THR A 365 -12.68 13.83 -4.43
N ARG A 366 -11.76 12.89 -4.66
CA ARG A 366 -11.53 11.73 -3.79
C ARG A 366 -10.72 12.14 -2.57
N ILE A 367 -10.87 11.42 -1.46
CA ILE A 367 -10.10 11.68 -0.23
C ILE A 367 -8.74 10.98 -0.29
N PHE A 368 -8.71 9.65 -0.47
CA PHE A 368 -7.47 8.86 -0.45
C PHE A 368 -7.29 8.02 -1.71
N THR A 369 -6.06 7.95 -2.22
CA THR A 369 -5.64 6.91 -3.18
C THR A 369 -4.55 6.09 -2.53
N ILE A 370 -4.76 4.78 -2.38
CA ILE A 370 -3.77 3.85 -1.81
C ILE A 370 -3.20 3.02 -2.96
N ASN A 371 -1.93 3.22 -3.32
CA ASN A 371 -1.29 2.44 -4.38
C ASN A 371 -0.84 1.05 -3.90
N THR A 372 -0.54 0.19 -4.87
CA THR A 372 0.05 -1.14 -4.64
C THR A 372 1.34 -1.01 -3.82
N GLY A 373 1.60 -1.99 -2.95
CA GLY A 373 2.76 -2.00 -2.06
C GLY A 373 2.55 -1.30 -0.71
N TYR A 374 1.44 -0.57 -0.54
CA TYR A 374 1.14 0.11 0.72
C TYR A 374 0.10 -0.64 1.57
N THR A 375 0.36 -0.69 2.88
CA THR A 375 -0.55 -1.23 3.90
C THR A 375 -0.95 -0.14 4.88
N ILE A 376 -2.16 0.38 4.75
CA ILE A 376 -2.62 1.57 5.47
C ILE A 376 -3.79 1.24 6.39
N SER A 377 -3.74 1.75 7.61
CA SER A 377 -4.89 1.72 8.52
C SER A 377 -5.45 3.13 8.73
N LEU A 378 -6.74 3.31 8.44
CA LEU A 378 -7.49 4.52 8.73
C LEU A 378 -8.39 4.27 9.95
N ASN A 379 -8.22 5.06 11.00
CA ASN A 379 -8.89 4.82 12.28
C ASN A 379 -9.55 6.08 12.85
N LYS A 380 -10.76 5.95 13.41
CA LYS A 380 -11.40 7.02 14.23
C LYS A 380 -11.53 8.38 13.50
N ILE A 381 -11.82 8.36 12.21
CA ILE A 381 -12.01 9.56 11.36
C ILE A 381 -13.38 9.58 10.70
N GLN A 382 -13.72 10.75 10.15
CA GLN A 382 -14.89 10.92 9.29
C GLN A 382 -14.48 11.13 7.83
N LEU A 383 -15.12 10.41 6.91
CA LEU A 383 -14.92 10.56 5.46
C LEU A 383 -16.23 11.00 4.83
N THR A 384 -16.27 12.20 4.25
CA THR A 384 -17.54 12.77 3.78
C THR A 384 -17.45 13.53 2.48
N ASN A 385 -18.60 13.60 1.79
CA ASN A 385 -18.84 14.47 0.65
C ASN A 385 -17.78 14.31 -0.44
N ALA A 386 -17.26 13.11 -0.66
CA ALA A 386 -16.37 12.87 -1.78
C ALA A 386 -17.20 12.54 -3.02
N ASN A 387 -16.77 12.98 -4.21
CA ASN A 387 -17.49 12.73 -5.45
C ASN A 387 -16.52 12.53 -6.61
N THR A 388 -16.51 11.34 -7.22
CA THR A 388 -15.69 11.03 -8.41
C THR A 388 -16.35 9.96 -9.28
N THR A 389 -15.76 9.60 -10.42
CA THR A 389 -16.24 8.45 -11.20
C THR A 389 -16.04 7.11 -10.46
N SER A 390 -14.93 6.94 -9.75
CA SER A 390 -14.49 5.65 -9.23
C SER A 390 -13.89 5.80 -7.83
N GLY A 391 -14.53 5.17 -6.84
CA GLY A 391 -14.13 5.23 -5.45
C GLY A 391 -14.29 6.64 -4.92
N GLY A 392 -15.51 6.98 -4.51
CA GLY A 392 -15.89 8.33 -4.09
C GLY A 392 -14.91 8.89 -3.08
N ALA A 393 -14.78 8.25 -1.93
CA ALA A 393 -13.82 8.62 -0.89
C ALA A 393 -12.44 7.99 -1.08
N ILE A 394 -12.37 6.73 -1.53
CA ILE A 394 -11.13 5.94 -1.53
C ILE A 394 -11.00 5.11 -2.82
N TYR A 395 -9.81 5.10 -3.40
CA TYR A 395 -9.40 4.11 -4.39
C TYR A 395 -8.26 3.27 -3.82
N ASN A 396 -8.52 1.98 -3.60
CA ASN A 396 -7.56 1.07 -2.98
C ASN A 396 -7.01 0.05 -3.98
N LYS A 397 -5.69 0.12 -4.22
CA LYS A 397 -4.89 -0.88 -4.94
C LYS A 397 -3.92 -1.64 -4.02
N GLY A 398 -3.75 -1.18 -2.78
CA GLY A 398 -2.90 -1.81 -1.76
C GLY A 398 -3.71 -2.61 -0.74
N THR A 399 -3.23 -2.65 0.51
CA THR A 399 -3.93 -3.24 1.66
C THR A 399 -4.48 -2.13 2.54
N LEU A 400 -5.78 -2.13 2.79
CA LEU A 400 -6.47 -1.09 3.52
C LEU A 400 -7.29 -1.65 4.67
N LEU A 401 -7.03 -1.16 5.89
CA LEU A 401 -7.87 -1.35 7.06
C LEU A 401 -8.63 -0.05 7.37
N ILE A 402 -9.96 -0.14 7.47
CA ILE A 402 -10.84 0.93 7.94
C ILE A 402 -11.44 0.47 9.26
N ASN A 403 -11.16 1.18 10.35
CA ASN A 403 -11.62 0.78 11.68
C ASN A 403 -12.18 1.97 12.48
N GLN A 404 -13.37 1.79 13.09
CA GLN A 404 -14.01 2.82 13.93
C GLN A 404 -14.25 4.16 13.20
N ASN A 405 -14.59 4.11 11.91
CA ASN A 405 -14.80 5.33 11.11
C ASN A 405 -16.28 5.64 10.93
N ASN A 406 -16.57 6.92 10.67
CA ASN A 406 -17.88 7.38 10.22
C ASN A 406 -17.79 7.84 8.77
N ILE A 407 -18.42 7.13 7.84
CA ILE A 407 -18.29 7.37 6.40
C ILE A 407 -19.66 7.74 5.84
N THR A 408 -19.81 8.97 5.36
CA THR A 408 -21.14 9.48 5.00
C THR A 408 -21.17 10.34 3.74
N ASN A 409 -22.29 10.31 3.02
CA ASN A 409 -22.55 11.21 1.88
C ASN A 409 -21.47 11.22 0.79
N ASN A 410 -20.80 10.09 0.54
CA ASN A 410 -19.87 9.97 -0.57
C ASN A 410 -20.61 9.45 -1.80
N HIS A 411 -20.21 9.94 -2.98
CA HIS A 411 -20.82 9.66 -4.27
C HIS A 411 -19.80 9.15 -5.27
N ALA A 412 -20.17 8.17 -6.11
CA ALA A 412 -19.40 7.83 -7.29
C ALA A 412 -20.24 7.18 -8.41
N SER A 413 -19.64 6.87 -9.56
CA SER A 413 -20.27 5.92 -10.51
C SER A 413 -20.07 4.47 -10.05
N TYR A 414 -18.88 4.15 -9.53
CA TYR A 414 -18.51 2.83 -9.03
C TYR A 414 -17.88 2.94 -7.64
N GLY A 415 -18.48 2.30 -6.64
CA GLY A 415 -17.97 2.35 -5.27
C GLY A 415 -18.19 3.74 -4.68
N GLY A 416 -19.40 4.02 -4.21
CA GLY A 416 -19.79 5.34 -3.70
C GLY A 416 -18.86 5.84 -2.59
N VAL A 417 -18.25 4.92 -1.85
CA VAL A 417 -17.11 5.19 -0.97
C VAL A 417 -15.81 4.66 -1.56
N ILE A 418 -15.76 3.37 -1.89
CA ILE A 418 -14.51 2.64 -2.17
C ILE A 418 -14.61 1.90 -3.51
N LEU A 419 -13.66 2.16 -4.40
CA LEU A 419 -13.28 1.22 -5.44
C LEU A 419 -12.10 0.40 -4.92
N ASN A 420 -12.23 -0.92 -4.89
CA ASN A 420 -11.23 -1.83 -4.33
C ASN A 420 -10.69 -2.83 -5.37
N GLU A 421 -9.42 -2.68 -5.70
CA GLU A 421 -8.63 -3.61 -6.53
C GLU A 421 -7.58 -4.39 -5.71
N GLY A 422 -7.32 -3.98 -4.46
CA GLY A 422 -6.44 -4.69 -3.53
C GLY A 422 -7.19 -5.43 -2.41
N ASN A 423 -6.60 -5.43 -1.21
CA ASN A 423 -7.17 -6.06 -0.02
C ASN A 423 -7.88 -5.02 0.87
N LEU A 424 -9.16 -5.22 1.17
CA LEU A 424 -9.95 -4.31 1.99
C LEU A 424 -10.50 -5.03 3.22
N THR A 425 -10.19 -4.49 4.40
CA THR A 425 -10.87 -4.83 5.65
C THR A 425 -11.58 -3.61 6.20
N ILE A 426 -12.87 -3.74 6.53
CA ILE A 426 -13.61 -2.71 7.27
C ILE A 426 -14.16 -3.33 8.55
N LYS A 427 -13.91 -2.68 9.69
CA LYS A 427 -14.47 -3.10 10.96
C LYS A 427 -14.97 -1.97 11.85
N ASN A 428 -15.94 -2.27 12.70
CA ASN A 428 -16.44 -1.38 13.76
C ASN A 428 -16.87 0.02 13.26
N SER A 429 -17.28 0.15 12.00
CA SER A 429 -17.50 1.46 11.37
C SER A 429 -18.98 1.69 11.06
N ASN A 430 -19.37 2.97 11.02
CA ASN A 430 -20.70 3.39 10.59
C ASN A 430 -20.61 3.99 9.18
N ILE A 431 -21.33 3.42 8.23
CA ILE A 431 -21.28 3.79 6.82
C ILE A 431 -22.71 4.11 6.35
N THR A 432 -22.98 5.39 6.14
CA THR A 432 -24.35 5.87 5.96
C THR A 432 -24.53 6.78 4.75
N LYS A 433 -25.66 6.68 4.04
CA LYS A 433 -26.03 7.65 2.98
C LYS A 433 -25.00 7.79 1.86
N ASN A 434 -24.23 6.74 1.57
CA ASN A 434 -23.32 6.74 0.43
C ASN A 434 -24.03 6.19 -0.80
N THR A 435 -23.69 6.75 -1.97
CA THR A 435 -24.45 6.51 -3.19
C THR A 435 -23.51 6.22 -4.35
N ALA A 436 -23.90 5.28 -5.21
CA ALA A 436 -23.25 5.05 -6.49
C ALA A 436 -24.26 5.11 -7.64
N VAL A 437 -23.88 5.65 -8.79
CA VAL A 437 -24.79 5.63 -9.97
C VAL A 437 -25.00 4.19 -10.45
N ASN A 438 -23.92 3.43 -10.61
CA ASN A 438 -23.98 2.10 -11.22
C ASN A 438 -23.94 0.98 -10.19
N SER A 439 -22.89 0.89 -9.39
CA SER A 439 -22.73 -0.29 -8.53
C SER A 439 -21.88 -0.05 -7.29
N GLY A 440 -22.25 -0.74 -6.21
CA GLY A 440 -21.57 -0.65 -4.93
C GLY A 440 -21.76 0.71 -4.30
N GLY A 441 -22.93 0.96 -3.69
CA GLY A 441 -23.22 2.25 -3.06
C GLY A 441 -22.21 2.62 -1.97
N VAL A 442 -21.51 1.62 -1.43
CA VAL A 442 -20.30 1.79 -0.63
C VAL A 442 -19.09 1.23 -1.35
N ILE A 443 -19.08 -0.06 -1.66
CA ILE A 443 -17.92 -0.81 -2.14
C ILE A 443 -18.22 -1.38 -3.52
N ASN A 444 -17.39 -1.04 -4.50
CA ASN A 444 -17.25 -1.83 -5.71
C ASN A 444 -15.87 -2.50 -5.69
N SER A 445 -15.82 -3.82 -5.81
CA SER A 445 -14.57 -4.55 -5.62
C SER A 445 -14.32 -5.66 -6.63
N LYS A 446 -13.12 -5.63 -7.20
CA LYS A 446 -12.48 -6.74 -7.93
C LYS A 446 -11.52 -7.54 -7.03
N GLY A 447 -10.95 -6.90 -6.01
CA GLY A 447 -10.06 -7.53 -5.03
C GLY A 447 -10.80 -8.26 -3.89
N THR A 448 -10.10 -8.46 -2.77
CA THR A 448 -10.62 -9.16 -1.58
C THR A 448 -11.31 -8.20 -0.63
N VAL A 449 -12.45 -8.61 -0.05
CA VAL A 449 -13.22 -7.83 0.92
C VAL A 449 -13.49 -8.63 2.20
N ASN A 450 -13.15 -8.07 3.35
CA ASN A 450 -13.51 -8.58 4.67
C ASN A 450 -14.25 -7.51 5.50
N LEU A 451 -15.51 -7.76 5.87
CA LEU A 451 -16.33 -6.82 6.64
C LEU A 451 -16.76 -7.43 7.98
N GLN A 452 -16.52 -6.71 9.07
CA GLN A 452 -16.83 -7.17 10.43
C GLN A 452 -17.43 -6.08 11.32
N TYR A 453 -18.56 -6.34 11.99
CA TYR A 453 -19.11 -5.43 13.01
C TYR A 453 -19.41 -4.01 12.51
N ASN A 454 -19.80 -3.86 11.24
CA ASN A 454 -20.14 -2.56 10.67
C ASN A 454 -21.64 -2.33 10.60
N ASN A 455 -22.03 -1.05 10.56
CA ASN A 455 -23.40 -0.61 10.30
C ASN A 455 -23.47 0.07 8.93
N PHE A 456 -24.20 -0.53 7.98
CA PHE A 456 -24.46 0.01 6.65
C PHE A 456 -25.91 0.48 6.55
N ILE A 457 -26.12 1.79 6.53
CA ILE A 457 -27.46 2.39 6.65
C ILE A 457 -27.76 3.34 5.49
N ASN A 458 -28.90 3.17 4.81
CA ASN A 458 -29.35 4.08 3.75
C ASN A 458 -28.32 4.29 2.62
N ASN A 459 -27.54 3.27 2.27
CA ASN A 459 -26.65 3.35 1.10
C ASN A 459 -27.40 2.89 -0.15
N SER A 460 -27.06 3.45 -1.31
CA SER A 460 -27.79 3.17 -2.54
C SER A 460 -26.94 3.06 -3.80
N ALA A 461 -27.42 2.25 -4.76
CA ALA A 461 -26.85 2.12 -6.09
C ALA A 461 -27.85 1.55 -7.10
N ALA A 462 -27.48 1.39 -8.38
CA ALA A 462 -28.28 0.53 -9.26
C ALA A 462 -28.10 -0.96 -8.92
N PHE A 463 -26.86 -1.40 -8.62
CA PHE A 463 -26.56 -2.77 -8.21
C PHE A 463 -25.76 -2.80 -6.90
N GLY A 464 -26.27 -3.52 -5.88
CA GLY A 464 -25.59 -3.63 -4.59
C GLY A 464 -25.56 -2.30 -3.84
N GLY A 465 -26.59 -2.04 -3.01
CA GLY A 465 -26.70 -0.78 -2.27
C GLY A 465 -25.53 -0.51 -1.34
N VAL A 466 -24.85 -1.57 -0.90
CA VAL A 466 -23.60 -1.51 -0.15
C VAL A 466 -22.47 -2.11 -0.96
N ILE A 467 -22.58 -3.36 -1.38
CA ILE A 467 -21.47 -4.12 -1.98
C ILE A 467 -21.84 -4.59 -3.37
N TYR A 468 -20.96 -4.31 -4.33
CA TYR A 468 -20.86 -5.04 -5.59
C TYR A 468 -19.47 -5.70 -5.63
N SER A 469 -19.40 -7.03 -5.63
CA SER A 469 -18.13 -7.76 -5.58
C SER A 469 -18.03 -8.78 -6.70
N SER A 470 -16.95 -8.71 -7.49
CA SER A 470 -16.54 -9.74 -8.45
C SER A 470 -15.35 -10.58 -7.95
N GLY A 471 -14.78 -10.23 -6.80
CA GLY A 471 -13.71 -10.97 -6.12
C GLY A 471 -14.20 -11.85 -4.97
N ASN A 472 -13.31 -12.14 -4.02
CA ASN A 472 -13.63 -12.91 -2.82
C ASN A 472 -14.13 -12.00 -1.69
N ALA A 473 -15.25 -12.35 -1.07
CA ALA A 473 -15.86 -11.56 0.00
C ALA A 473 -16.24 -12.40 1.22
N THR A 474 -15.73 -12.03 2.40
CA THR A 474 -16.14 -12.59 3.69
C THR A 474 -16.81 -11.51 4.52
N ILE A 475 -18.08 -11.71 4.84
CA ILE A 475 -18.94 -10.70 5.47
C ILE A 475 -19.51 -11.31 6.75
N THR A 476 -19.07 -10.81 7.90
CA THR A 476 -19.40 -11.40 9.21
C THR A 476 -19.93 -10.38 10.20
N SER A 477 -21.04 -10.67 10.88
CA SER A 477 -21.53 -9.87 12.01
C SER A 477 -21.77 -8.39 11.69
N ASN A 478 -22.26 -8.07 10.50
CA ASN A 478 -22.60 -6.70 10.10
C ASN A 478 -24.12 -6.46 10.11
N ASN A 479 -24.51 -5.20 10.22
CA ASN A 479 -25.89 -4.73 10.05
C ASN A 479 -26.04 -4.01 8.71
N PHE A 480 -26.99 -4.47 7.89
CA PHE A 480 -27.40 -3.86 6.63
C PHE A 480 -28.85 -3.39 6.78
N THR A 481 -29.04 -2.10 6.96
CA THR A 481 -30.34 -1.50 7.27
C THR A 481 -30.75 -0.51 6.21
N THR A 482 -31.97 -0.63 5.69
CA THR A 482 -32.58 0.36 4.78
C THR A 482 -31.74 0.75 3.56
N ASN A 483 -30.87 -0.14 3.09
CA ASN A 483 -30.14 0.08 1.85
C ASN A 483 -31.07 -0.16 0.66
N HIS A 484 -30.90 0.63 -0.40
CA HIS A 484 -31.85 0.71 -1.50
C HIS A 484 -31.17 0.64 -2.86
N VAL A 485 -31.75 -0.10 -3.80
CA VAL A 485 -31.28 -0.11 -5.19
C VAL A 485 -32.39 0.04 -6.22
N THR A 486 -32.04 0.68 -7.33
CA THR A 486 -32.95 0.84 -8.46
C THR A 486 -33.05 -0.40 -9.35
N LYS A 487 -32.08 -1.33 -9.27
CA LYS A 487 -32.12 -2.62 -9.96
C LYS A 487 -32.05 -3.78 -8.95
N ASN A 488 -30.86 -4.31 -8.68
CA ASN A 488 -30.72 -5.62 -8.02
C ASN A 488 -29.81 -5.60 -6.78
N GLY A 489 -30.20 -6.35 -5.75
CA GLY A 489 -29.40 -6.57 -4.53
C GLY A 489 -29.42 -5.36 -3.61
N GLY A 490 -30.51 -5.19 -2.84
CA GLY A 490 -30.73 -4.00 -2.00
C GLY A 490 -29.57 -3.67 -1.05
N ALA A 491 -28.83 -4.68 -0.58
CA ALA A 491 -27.57 -4.50 0.11
C ALA A 491 -26.37 -5.02 -0.69
N ILE A 492 -26.47 -6.24 -1.22
CA ILE A 492 -25.33 -6.96 -1.79
C ILE A 492 -25.66 -7.50 -3.18
N TYR A 493 -24.73 -7.31 -4.11
CA TYR A 493 -24.66 -7.97 -5.39
C TYR A 493 -23.36 -8.79 -5.48
N ASN A 494 -23.48 -10.12 -5.46
CA ASN A 494 -22.36 -11.04 -5.60
C ASN A 494 -22.19 -11.50 -7.05
N PHE A 495 -21.03 -11.21 -7.61
CA PHE A 495 -20.54 -11.67 -8.90
C PHE A 495 -19.20 -12.43 -8.78
N GLY A 496 -18.82 -12.84 -7.57
CA GLY A 496 -17.61 -13.61 -7.25
C GLY A 496 -17.88 -14.75 -6.26
N VAL A 497 -16.99 -14.96 -5.29
CA VAL A 497 -17.19 -15.97 -4.23
C VAL A 497 -17.49 -15.27 -2.92
N MET A 498 -18.60 -15.63 -2.27
CA MET A 498 -19.06 -14.91 -1.08
C MET A 498 -19.43 -15.83 0.08
N ASN A 499 -18.96 -15.47 1.28
CA ASN A 499 -19.37 -16.06 2.55
C ASN A 499 -20.06 -15.00 3.41
N LEU A 500 -21.34 -15.26 3.75
CA LEU A 500 -22.14 -14.43 4.63
C LEU A 500 -22.38 -15.19 5.94
N ARG A 501 -21.89 -14.64 7.07
CA ARG A 501 -22.08 -15.25 8.39
C ARG A 501 -22.59 -14.28 9.45
N SER A 502 -23.63 -14.66 10.19
CA SER A 502 -24.07 -13.89 11.37
C SER A 502 -24.43 -12.42 11.11
N ASN A 503 -24.80 -12.06 9.87
CA ASN A 503 -25.21 -10.70 9.52
C ASN A 503 -26.70 -10.49 9.72
N ASN A 504 -27.10 -9.23 9.86
CA ASN A 504 -28.49 -8.80 9.91
C ASN A 504 -28.83 -7.91 8.70
N PHE A 505 -29.77 -8.36 7.87
CA PHE A 505 -30.30 -7.61 6.73
C PHE A 505 -31.74 -7.20 7.02
N THR A 506 -31.95 -5.94 7.34
CA THR A 506 -33.26 -5.42 7.74
C THR A 506 -33.74 -4.29 6.83
N ARG A 507 -34.97 -4.40 6.29
CA ARG A 507 -35.62 -3.35 5.48
C ARG A 507 -34.83 -2.91 4.24
N ASN A 508 -33.98 -3.77 3.68
CA ASN A 508 -33.32 -3.47 2.42
C ASN A 508 -34.32 -3.62 1.27
N THR A 509 -34.17 -2.79 0.23
CA THR A 509 -35.16 -2.71 -0.85
C THR A 509 -34.50 -2.71 -2.23
N ALA A 510 -35.16 -3.36 -3.19
CA ALA A 510 -34.77 -3.36 -4.60
C ALA A 510 -35.99 -3.20 -5.50
N ASN A 511 -35.94 -2.28 -6.46
CA ASN A 511 -37.06 -2.07 -7.38
C ASN A 511 -37.28 -3.26 -8.34
N GLN A 512 -36.23 -4.04 -8.62
CA GLN A 512 -36.32 -5.23 -9.46
C GLN A 512 -36.13 -6.50 -8.64
N TRP A 513 -34.89 -6.93 -8.40
CA TRP A 513 -34.60 -8.24 -7.81
C TRP A 513 -33.84 -8.14 -6.49
N SER A 514 -34.15 -9.04 -5.57
CA SER A 514 -33.38 -9.32 -4.36
C SER A 514 -33.35 -8.16 -3.38
N GLY A 515 -34.29 -8.14 -2.44
CA GLY A 515 -34.41 -7.03 -1.49
C GLY A 515 -33.16 -6.86 -0.62
N ALA A 516 -32.39 -7.92 -0.37
CA ALA A 516 -31.10 -7.84 0.32
C ALA A 516 -29.93 -8.34 -0.52
N VAL A 517 -29.94 -9.61 -0.93
CA VAL A 517 -28.76 -10.29 -1.51
C VAL A 517 -29.09 -10.85 -2.89
N HIS A 518 -28.43 -10.33 -3.91
CA HIS A 518 -28.42 -10.91 -5.25
C HIS A 518 -27.16 -11.75 -5.44
N ASN A 519 -27.32 -13.04 -5.74
CA ASN A 519 -26.22 -13.94 -6.01
C ASN A 519 -26.20 -14.44 -7.46
N ALA A 520 -25.12 -14.14 -8.18
CA ALA A 520 -24.88 -14.60 -9.54
C ALA A 520 -23.78 -15.68 -9.64
N ARG A 521 -23.08 -15.99 -8.55
CA ARG A 521 -21.93 -16.91 -8.50
C ARG A 521 -21.96 -17.76 -7.22
N ASN A 522 -20.83 -18.22 -6.68
CA ASN A 522 -20.84 -19.12 -5.52
C ASN A 522 -21.12 -18.35 -4.22
N ILE A 523 -22.07 -18.86 -3.42
CA ILE A 523 -22.39 -18.26 -2.12
C ILE A 523 -22.58 -19.30 -1.01
N THR A 524 -22.05 -18.99 0.18
CA THR A 524 -22.39 -19.66 1.43
C THR A 524 -23.05 -18.65 2.38
N VAL A 525 -24.22 -18.99 2.93
CA VAL A 525 -25.03 -18.12 3.78
C VAL A 525 -25.37 -18.85 5.06
N THR A 526 -24.74 -18.48 6.18
CA THR A 526 -24.86 -19.19 7.46
C THR A 526 -25.24 -18.26 8.62
N SER A 527 -26.26 -18.64 9.39
CA SER A 527 -26.61 -17.95 10.66
C SER A 527 -26.96 -16.45 10.51
N ASN A 528 -27.45 -16.02 9.35
CA ASN A 528 -27.87 -14.64 9.10
C ASN A 528 -29.36 -14.43 9.41
N LYS A 529 -29.75 -13.18 9.65
CA LYS A 529 -31.14 -12.72 9.74
C LYS A 529 -31.49 -11.87 8.51
N PHE A 530 -32.58 -12.20 7.84
CA PHE A 530 -33.18 -11.43 6.76
C PHE A 530 -34.61 -11.04 7.16
N ALA A 531 -34.82 -9.78 7.53
CA ALA A 531 -36.10 -9.30 8.00
C ALA A 531 -36.63 -8.12 7.17
N LEU A 532 -37.92 -8.15 6.80
CA LEU A 532 -38.61 -7.01 6.19
C LEU A 532 -37.98 -6.51 4.87
N ASN A 533 -37.19 -7.34 4.19
CA ASN A 533 -36.60 -6.95 2.91
C ASN A 533 -37.65 -7.07 1.79
N THR A 534 -37.60 -6.15 0.83
CA THR A 534 -38.61 -6.05 -0.23
C THR A 534 -37.97 -5.99 -1.61
N ALA A 535 -38.43 -6.84 -2.52
CA ALA A 535 -38.10 -6.79 -3.95
C ALA A 535 -39.36 -6.56 -4.79
N GLY A 536 -39.24 -5.76 -5.85
CA GLY A 536 -40.34 -5.57 -6.81
C GLY A 536 -40.74 -6.83 -7.56
N GLN A 537 -39.80 -7.77 -7.78
CA GLN A 537 -40.04 -9.00 -8.52
C GLN A 537 -39.49 -10.27 -7.85
N LEU A 538 -38.18 -10.52 -7.85
CA LEU A 538 -37.62 -11.83 -7.51
C LEU A 538 -36.93 -11.83 -6.15
N GLY A 539 -37.33 -12.72 -5.24
CA GLY A 539 -36.67 -12.94 -3.95
C GLY A 539 -36.77 -11.75 -3.02
N GLY A 540 -37.75 -11.74 -2.11
CA GLY A 540 -37.93 -10.60 -1.20
C GLY A 540 -36.70 -10.33 -0.33
N ALA A 541 -35.99 -11.38 0.10
CA ALA A 541 -34.67 -11.25 0.70
C ALA A 541 -33.55 -11.57 -0.29
N MET A 542 -33.63 -12.72 -0.97
CA MET A 542 -32.48 -13.27 -1.69
C MET A 542 -32.86 -13.90 -3.02
N PHE A 543 -32.00 -13.69 -4.02
CA PHE A 543 -32.03 -14.39 -5.30
C PHE A 543 -30.74 -15.18 -5.47
N ASN A 544 -30.86 -16.45 -5.85
CA ASN A 544 -29.73 -17.32 -6.15
C ASN A 544 -29.78 -17.81 -7.60
N ASN A 545 -28.78 -17.46 -8.42
CA ASN A 545 -28.69 -17.87 -9.83
C ASN A 545 -27.58 -18.90 -10.13
N ALA A 546 -26.86 -19.33 -9.10
CA ALA A 546 -25.71 -20.21 -9.24
C ALA A 546 -25.68 -21.20 -8.06
N ASN A 547 -24.51 -21.70 -7.67
CA ASN A 547 -24.39 -22.64 -6.57
C ASN A 547 -24.51 -21.92 -5.22
N GLY A 548 -25.37 -22.42 -4.34
CA GLY A 548 -25.61 -21.84 -3.03
C GLY A 548 -25.78 -22.86 -1.92
N THR A 549 -25.24 -22.55 -0.74
CA THR A 549 -25.58 -23.25 0.51
C THR A 549 -26.13 -22.24 1.51
N ILE A 550 -27.35 -22.47 1.98
CA ILE A 550 -28.08 -21.58 2.89
C ILE A 550 -28.44 -22.38 4.14
N THR A 551 -27.71 -22.16 5.22
CA THR A 551 -27.79 -22.97 6.44
C THR A 551 -28.08 -22.15 7.70
N SER A 552 -29.02 -22.59 8.53
CA SER A 552 -29.24 -22.03 9.87
C SER A 552 -29.59 -20.53 9.91
N ASN A 553 -30.21 -19.99 8.86
CA ASN A 553 -30.62 -18.58 8.76
C ASN A 553 -32.08 -18.38 9.21
N THR A 554 -32.42 -17.12 9.52
CA THR A 554 -33.80 -16.67 9.72
C THR A 554 -34.25 -15.76 8.59
N PHE A 555 -35.35 -16.10 7.90
CA PHE A 555 -36.02 -15.26 6.92
C PHE A 555 -37.41 -14.89 7.43
N GLU A 556 -37.64 -13.63 7.73
CA GLU A 556 -38.85 -13.15 8.39
C GLU A 556 -39.49 -11.97 7.65
N SER A 557 -40.78 -12.09 7.34
CA SER A 557 -41.59 -10.96 6.84
C SER A 557 -41.01 -10.27 5.59
N ASN A 558 -40.31 -11.02 4.74
CA ASN A 558 -39.80 -10.50 3.47
C ASN A 558 -40.89 -10.54 2.40
N ARG A 559 -40.81 -9.63 1.43
CA ARG A 559 -41.82 -9.46 0.39
C ARG A 559 -41.22 -9.47 -1.01
N GLY A 560 -41.76 -10.31 -1.88
CA GLY A 560 -41.40 -10.37 -3.30
C GLY A 560 -42.62 -10.63 -4.18
N LYS A 561 -42.46 -10.60 -5.51
CA LYS A 561 -43.48 -11.13 -6.43
C LYS A 561 -43.38 -12.65 -6.52
N TYR A 562 -42.16 -13.15 -6.70
CA TYR A 562 -41.83 -14.56 -6.75
C TYR A 562 -40.76 -14.87 -5.71
N GLY A 563 -41.05 -15.77 -4.77
CA GLY A 563 -40.16 -16.05 -3.64
C GLY A 563 -40.26 -14.93 -2.61
N GLY A 564 -41.16 -15.07 -1.63
CA GLY A 564 -41.32 -14.04 -0.60
C GLY A 564 -40.05 -13.85 0.22
N ALA A 565 -39.35 -14.94 0.55
CA ALA A 565 -37.98 -14.88 1.06
C ALA A 565 -36.94 -15.10 -0.04
N ILE A 566 -36.99 -16.27 -0.68
CA ILE A 566 -35.92 -16.75 -1.55
C ILE A 566 -36.46 -17.08 -2.93
N TYR A 567 -35.76 -16.63 -3.96
CA TYR A 567 -35.93 -17.12 -5.32
C TYR A 567 -34.69 -17.89 -5.75
N ASN A 568 -34.86 -19.12 -6.23
CA ASN A 568 -33.78 -19.94 -6.76
C ASN A 568 -33.93 -20.16 -8.27
N GLY A 569 -32.96 -19.68 -9.04
CA GLY A 569 -32.72 -20.02 -10.45
C GLY A 569 -31.55 -20.99 -10.67
N GLY A 570 -30.67 -21.17 -9.67
CA GLY A 570 -29.49 -22.03 -9.75
C GLY A 570 -29.63 -23.37 -9.00
N VAL A 571 -28.53 -23.87 -8.46
CA VAL A 571 -28.49 -25.10 -7.63
C VAL A 571 -28.31 -24.68 -6.18
N VAL A 572 -29.22 -25.09 -5.30
CA VAL A 572 -29.17 -24.64 -3.89
C VAL A 572 -29.56 -25.72 -2.90
N LEU A 573 -28.76 -25.81 -1.83
CA LEU A 573 -29.11 -26.51 -0.60
C LEU A 573 -29.58 -25.49 0.43
N ILE A 574 -30.81 -25.64 0.90
CA ILE A 574 -31.41 -24.83 1.96
C ILE A 574 -31.68 -25.77 3.14
N GLN A 575 -30.96 -25.60 4.25
CA GLN A 575 -31.09 -26.50 5.39
C GLN A 575 -31.10 -25.81 6.75
N LYS A 576 -31.84 -26.38 7.71
CA LYS A 576 -31.87 -25.90 9.11
C LYS A 576 -32.31 -24.44 9.27
N ASN A 577 -32.99 -23.86 8.28
CA ASN A 577 -33.42 -22.46 8.33
C ASN A 577 -34.79 -22.32 8.99
N THR A 578 -35.06 -21.14 9.57
CA THR A 578 -36.41 -20.70 9.94
C THR A 578 -36.91 -19.68 8.93
N ILE A 579 -37.99 -19.98 8.21
CA ILE A 579 -38.55 -19.13 7.15
C ILE A 579 -40.02 -18.84 7.49
N ARG A 580 -40.31 -17.64 8.01
CA ARG A 580 -41.64 -17.31 8.54
C ARG A 580 -42.22 -16.01 8.03
N TYR A 581 -43.55 -15.99 7.88
CA TYR A 581 -44.33 -14.81 7.55
C TYR A 581 -43.92 -14.07 6.27
N ASN A 582 -43.23 -14.75 5.36
CA ASN A 582 -42.83 -14.17 4.09
C ASN A 582 -44.00 -14.18 3.11
N ASN A 583 -44.09 -13.15 2.28
CA ASN A 583 -45.25 -12.91 1.42
C ASN A 583 -44.82 -12.72 -0.04
N ALA A 584 -45.30 -13.61 -0.91
CA ALA A 584 -45.15 -13.48 -2.35
C ALA A 584 -46.47 -13.03 -2.98
N SER A 585 -46.46 -12.02 -3.84
CA SER A 585 -47.71 -11.62 -4.55
C SER A 585 -48.10 -12.59 -5.67
N GLN A 586 -47.26 -13.57 -6.03
CA GLN A 586 -47.56 -14.61 -7.01
C GLN A 586 -47.21 -16.01 -6.49
N THR A 587 -45.92 -16.38 -6.41
CA THR A 587 -45.55 -17.78 -6.15
C THR A 587 -44.50 -17.94 -5.07
N GLY A 588 -44.63 -18.99 -4.26
CA GLY A 588 -43.62 -19.40 -3.29
C GLY A 588 -43.45 -18.38 -2.17
N GLY A 589 -44.33 -18.42 -1.16
CA GLY A 589 -44.29 -17.44 -0.07
C GLY A 589 -42.96 -17.50 0.70
N ALA A 590 -42.44 -18.70 0.93
CA ALA A 590 -41.07 -18.90 1.41
C ALA A 590 -40.10 -18.93 0.22
N VAL A 591 -40.23 -19.93 -0.65
CA VAL A 591 -39.26 -20.23 -1.71
C VAL A 591 -39.97 -20.41 -3.05
N ALA A 592 -39.52 -19.69 -4.07
CA ALA A 592 -39.86 -19.97 -5.47
C ALA A 592 -38.66 -20.57 -6.19
N ASN A 593 -38.86 -21.68 -6.88
CA ASN A 593 -37.81 -22.44 -7.53
C ASN A 593 -38.03 -22.61 -9.04
N LYS A 594 -37.00 -22.28 -9.82
CA LYS A 594 -36.83 -22.63 -11.23
C LYS A 594 -35.57 -23.46 -11.51
N GLY A 595 -34.66 -23.57 -10.56
CA GLY A 595 -33.45 -24.39 -10.66
C GLY A 595 -33.55 -25.71 -9.90
N ILE A 596 -32.44 -26.23 -9.39
CA ILE A 596 -32.41 -27.45 -8.57
C ILE A 596 -32.41 -27.05 -7.09
N LEU A 597 -33.37 -27.55 -6.33
CA LEU A 597 -33.55 -27.20 -4.92
C LEU A 597 -33.51 -28.45 -4.04
N THR A 598 -32.64 -28.45 -3.04
CA THR A 598 -32.72 -29.39 -1.91
C THR A 598 -33.09 -28.63 -0.65
N LEU A 599 -34.16 -29.08 0.00
CA LEU A 599 -34.62 -28.61 1.30
C LEU A 599 -34.41 -29.71 2.33
N LYS A 600 -33.76 -29.37 3.44
CA LYS A 600 -33.50 -30.32 4.53
C LYS A 600 -33.67 -29.69 5.91
N SER A 601 -34.56 -30.23 6.73
CA SER A 601 -34.69 -29.83 8.14
C SER A 601 -34.97 -28.34 8.37
N ASN A 602 -35.70 -27.68 7.47
CA ASN A 602 -36.15 -26.30 7.64
C ASN A 602 -37.49 -26.24 8.34
N LYS A 603 -37.76 -25.10 8.99
CA LYS A 603 -39.05 -24.73 9.55
C LYS A 603 -39.65 -23.60 8.74
N MET A 604 -40.75 -23.84 8.04
CA MET A 604 -41.48 -22.84 7.24
C MET A 604 -42.85 -22.59 7.85
N THR A 605 -43.10 -21.38 8.38
CA THR A 605 -44.34 -21.09 9.11
C THR A 605 -45.03 -19.83 8.62
N GLY A 606 -46.35 -19.89 8.36
CA GLY A 606 -47.14 -18.68 8.10
C GLY A 606 -46.78 -17.94 6.81
N ASN A 607 -46.15 -18.60 5.84
CA ASN A 607 -45.79 -17.98 4.57
C ASN A 607 -47.00 -17.92 3.63
N LYS A 608 -47.09 -16.88 2.82
CA LYS A 608 -48.27 -16.58 1.98
C LYS A 608 -47.91 -16.37 0.52
N ALA A 609 -48.70 -16.93 -0.39
CA ALA A 609 -48.61 -16.68 -1.84
C ALA A 609 -49.96 -16.84 -2.56
N VAL A 610 -49.99 -16.65 -3.89
CA VAL A 610 -51.12 -17.09 -4.72
C VAL A 610 -51.01 -18.59 -5.00
N TYR A 611 -49.80 -19.07 -5.35
CA TYR A 611 -49.48 -20.48 -5.54
C TYR A 611 -48.28 -20.89 -4.68
N GLY A 612 -48.40 -21.98 -3.94
CA GLY A 612 -47.32 -22.47 -3.09
C GLY A 612 -47.08 -21.54 -1.90
N GLY A 613 -47.92 -21.65 -0.86
CA GLY A 613 -47.83 -20.74 0.30
C GLY A 613 -46.47 -20.78 0.96
N ALA A 614 -45.81 -21.95 1.01
CA ALA A 614 -44.38 -22.06 1.29
C ALA A 614 -43.56 -22.16 0.00
N ILE A 615 -43.73 -23.25 -0.75
CA ILE A 615 -42.84 -23.63 -1.84
C ILE A 615 -43.61 -23.65 -3.16
N PHE A 616 -43.05 -22.98 -4.16
CA PHE A 616 -43.43 -23.16 -5.55
C PHE A 616 -42.25 -23.73 -6.31
N SER A 617 -42.47 -24.77 -7.15
CA SER A 617 -41.42 -25.28 -8.03
C SER A 617 -41.92 -25.64 -9.42
N ASN A 618 -41.11 -25.29 -10.42
CA ASN A 618 -41.24 -25.72 -11.82
C ASN A 618 -40.05 -26.57 -12.30
N ASN A 619 -39.28 -27.12 -11.37
CA ASN A 619 -38.12 -27.95 -11.68
C ASN A 619 -37.89 -28.91 -10.50
N THR A 620 -36.74 -29.58 -10.48
CA THR A 620 -36.39 -30.62 -9.52
C THR A 620 -36.31 -30.08 -8.09
N VAL A 621 -37.07 -30.69 -7.19
CA VAL A 621 -36.97 -30.44 -5.75
C VAL A 621 -36.92 -31.74 -4.97
N ALA A 622 -36.03 -31.77 -3.99
CA ALA A 622 -36.04 -32.73 -2.90
C ALA A 622 -36.37 -32.01 -1.58
N VAL A 623 -37.37 -32.49 -0.85
CA VAL A 623 -37.77 -32.01 0.49
C VAL A 623 -37.60 -33.16 1.46
N ASP A 624 -36.85 -32.95 2.53
CA ASP A 624 -36.50 -34.00 3.50
C ASP A 624 -36.50 -33.46 4.92
N SER A 625 -37.30 -34.09 5.78
CA SER A 625 -37.29 -33.79 7.21
C SER A 625 -37.66 -32.34 7.55
N ASP A 626 -38.41 -31.66 6.68
CA ASP A 626 -38.86 -30.28 6.89
C ASP A 626 -40.13 -30.21 7.77
N ILE A 627 -40.41 -29.03 8.31
CA ILE A 627 -41.63 -28.71 9.06
C ILE A 627 -42.30 -27.52 8.37
N ILE A 628 -43.46 -27.72 7.74
CA ILE A 628 -44.18 -26.70 6.98
C ILE A 628 -45.57 -26.49 7.57
N THR A 629 -45.77 -25.35 8.24
CA THR A 629 -46.97 -25.10 9.04
C THR A 629 -47.66 -23.79 8.70
N TYR A 630 -48.99 -23.80 8.75
CA TYR A 630 -49.84 -22.61 8.62
C TYR A 630 -49.55 -21.76 7.38
N CYS A 631 -49.05 -22.36 6.30
CA CYS A 631 -48.80 -21.65 5.05
C CYS A 631 -50.09 -21.55 4.23
N VAL A 632 -50.26 -20.43 3.53
CA VAL A 632 -51.51 -20.09 2.87
C VAL A 632 -51.26 -19.74 1.40
N ALA A 633 -51.93 -20.43 0.49
CA ALA A 633 -52.03 -20.06 -0.91
C ALA A 633 -53.46 -19.61 -1.23
N SER A 634 -53.65 -18.48 -1.92
CA SER A 634 -55.02 -18.06 -2.29
C SER A 634 -55.65 -18.93 -3.39
N LYS A 635 -54.83 -19.62 -4.20
CA LYS A 635 -55.30 -20.55 -5.24
C LYS A 635 -54.92 -21.99 -4.94
N SER A 636 -53.65 -22.34 -5.00
CA SER A 636 -53.28 -23.77 -4.96
C SER A 636 -51.98 -24.04 -4.23
N GLY A 637 -51.93 -25.19 -3.54
CA GLY A 637 -50.75 -25.67 -2.82
C GLY A 637 -50.47 -24.85 -1.58
N GLY A 638 -51.19 -25.08 -0.48
CA GLY A 638 -51.07 -24.26 0.72
C GLY A 638 -49.66 -24.30 1.31
N ALA A 639 -49.05 -25.48 1.33
CA ALA A 639 -47.61 -25.62 1.53
C ALA A 639 -46.87 -25.59 0.19
N ILE A 640 -47.19 -26.53 -0.70
CA ILE A 640 -46.39 -26.83 -1.89
C ILE A 640 -47.26 -26.76 -3.15
N TYR A 641 -46.79 -26.03 -4.14
CA TYR A 641 -47.29 -26.09 -5.51
C TYR A 641 -46.20 -26.61 -6.45
N ASN A 642 -46.38 -27.82 -6.96
CA ASN A 642 -45.43 -28.50 -7.84
C ASN A 642 -45.94 -28.61 -9.29
N ILE A 643 -45.13 -28.10 -10.21
CA ILE A 643 -45.27 -28.31 -11.67
C ILE A 643 -43.95 -28.83 -12.29
N GLY A 644 -43.06 -29.43 -11.48
CA GLY A 644 -41.81 -30.08 -11.89
C GLY A 644 -41.67 -31.50 -11.33
N ASN A 645 -40.43 -31.98 -11.20
CA ASN A 645 -40.11 -33.27 -10.59
C ASN A 645 -39.92 -33.10 -9.07
N PHE A 646 -40.68 -33.84 -8.27
CA PHE A 646 -40.76 -33.54 -6.84
C PHE A 646 -40.63 -34.79 -5.98
N THR A 647 -39.72 -34.76 -5.02
CA THR A 647 -39.60 -35.81 -3.99
C THR A 647 -39.76 -35.18 -2.61
N VAL A 648 -40.65 -35.74 -1.79
CA VAL A 648 -40.86 -35.32 -0.40
C VAL A 648 -40.79 -36.53 0.51
N LYS A 649 -39.96 -36.45 1.55
CA LYS A 649 -39.91 -37.49 2.56
C LYS A 649 -39.76 -36.93 3.97
N ASN A 650 -40.22 -37.72 4.95
CA ASN A 650 -40.03 -37.48 6.38
C ASN A 650 -40.50 -36.07 6.84
N THR A 651 -41.39 -35.42 6.09
CA THR A 651 -41.76 -34.02 6.29
C THR A 651 -43.08 -33.92 7.05
N ASN A 652 -43.15 -32.96 7.98
CA ASN A 652 -44.33 -32.67 8.76
C ASN A 652 -45.05 -31.44 8.19
N PHE A 653 -46.31 -31.61 7.82
CA PHE A 653 -47.20 -30.56 7.37
C PHE A 653 -48.33 -30.36 8.35
N THR A 654 -48.62 -29.10 8.73
CA THR A 654 -49.72 -28.83 9.67
C THR A 654 -50.46 -27.54 9.35
N GLY A 655 -51.78 -27.60 9.21
CA GLY A 655 -52.63 -26.40 9.14
C GLY A 655 -52.47 -25.57 7.88
N ASN A 656 -51.99 -26.17 6.78
CA ASN A 656 -51.80 -25.46 5.51
C ASN A 656 -53.12 -25.30 4.75
N LYS A 657 -53.29 -24.18 4.04
CA LYS A 657 -54.57 -23.82 3.41
C LYS A 657 -54.42 -23.35 1.97
N ALA A 658 -55.28 -23.85 1.07
CA ALA A 658 -55.43 -23.36 -0.30
C ALA A 658 -56.84 -23.64 -0.85
N ASN A 659 -57.19 -23.16 -2.04
CA ASN A 659 -58.44 -23.59 -2.69
C ASN A 659 -58.30 -25.01 -3.27
N MET A 660 -57.14 -25.35 -3.85
CA MET A 660 -56.82 -26.69 -4.35
C MET A 660 -55.51 -27.19 -3.76
N GLY A 661 -55.49 -28.38 -3.17
CA GLY A 661 -54.31 -28.94 -2.52
C GLY A 661 -53.99 -28.16 -1.25
N GLY A 662 -54.78 -28.39 -0.20
CA GLY A 662 -54.68 -27.64 1.07
C GLY A 662 -53.28 -27.68 1.64
N THR A 663 -52.63 -28.84 1.55
CA THR A 663 -51.18 -28.95 1.77
C THR A 663 -50.41 -28.97 0.45
N ILE A 664 -50.64 -29.94 -0.43
CA ILE A 664 -49.83 -30.15 -1.63
C ILE A 664 -50.72 -30.12 -2.87
N PHE A 665 -50.29 -29.35 -3.87
CA PHE A 665 -50.83 -29.41 -5.23
C PHE A 665 -49.74 -29.94 -6.18
N ASN A 666 -50.11 -30.89 -7.03
CA ASN A 666 -49.22 -31.50 -8.02
C ASN A 666 -49.83 -31.51 -9.41
N ALA A 667 -49.05 -31.15 -10.43
CA ALA A 667 -49.43 -31.35 -11.83
C ALA A 667 -48.41 -32.16 -12.66
N LYS A 668 -47.35 -32.68 -12.03
CA LYS A 668 -46.25 -33.41 -12.71
C LYS A 668 -45.82 -34.63 -11.89
N ASN A 669 -44.56 -35.05 -11.99
CA ASN A 669 -44.06 -36.25 -11.35
C ASN A 669 -43.83 -35.99 -9.86
N MET A 670 -44.36 -36.86 -8.99
CA MET A 670 -44.16 -36.77 -7.55
C MET A 670 -43.88 -38.13 -6.91
N ASN A 671 -42.89 -38.16 -6.02
CA ASN A 671 -42.72 -39.21 -5.01
C ASN A 671 -42.89 -38.60 -3.61
N ILE A 672 -43.87 -39.07 -2.85
CA ILE A 672 -44.13 -38.61 -1.49
C ILE A 672 -44.14 -39.82 -0.54
N THR A 673 -43.16 -39.88 0.35
CA THR A 673 -42.94 -41.04 1.23
C THR A 673 -42.77 -40.69 2.71
N SER A 674 -43.45 -41.39 3.62
CA SER A 674 -43.23 -41.24 5.07
C SER A 674 -43.45 -39.81 5.60
N ASN A 675 -44.45 -39.11 5.09
CA ASN A 675 -44.79 -37.75 5.53
C ASN A 675 -46.02 -37.72 6.43
N ASN A 676 -46.09 -36.71 7.32
CA ASN A 676 -47.27 -36.46 8.14
C ASN A 676 -48.01 -35.24 7.61
N ILE A 677 -49.23 -35.42 7.12
CA ILE A 677 -50.07 -34.38 6.51
C ILE A 677 -51.28 -34.16 7.41
N VAL A 678 -51.23 -33.08 8.19
CA VAL A 678 -52.18 -32.82 9.28
C VAL A 678 -52.95 -31.52 9.03
N SER A 679 -54.28 -31.57 9.15
CA SER A 679 -55.12 -30.37 9.13
C SER A 679 -54.96 -29.48 7.89
N GLY A 680 -54.70 -30.09 6.73
CA GLY A 680 -54.78 -29.40 5.44
C GLY A 680 -56.22 -29.02 5.11
N ASN A 681 -56.45 -27.80 4.62
CA ASN A 681 -57.79 -27.29 4.32
C ASN A 681 -57.87 -26.77 2.88
N ALA A 682 -58.80 -27.31 2.09
CA ALA A 682 -59.07 -26.86 0.73
C ALA A 682 -60.50 -27.10 0.25
N SER A 683 -60.88 -26.54 -0.90
CA SER A 683 -62.11 -26.98 -1.59
C SER A 683 -61.89 -28.36 -2.23
N LEU A 684 -60.71 -28.59 -2.80
CA LEU A 684 -60.34 -29.85 -3.46
C LEU A 684 -59.02 -30.37 -2.92
N GLY A 685 -59.00 -31.58 -2.35
CA GLY A 685 -57.78 -32.22 -1.88
C GLY A 685 -57.20 -31.56 -0.63
N GLY A 686 -57.75 -31.86 0.55
CA GLY A 686 -57.35 -31.20 1.80
C GLY A 686 -55.88 -31.44 2.13
N GLY A 687 -55.44 -32.69 2.07
CA GLY A 687 -54.01 -33.05 2.13
C GLY A 687 -53.31 -32.90 0.78
N LEU A 688 -53.78 -33.62 -0.23
CA LEU A 688 -53.15 -33.70 -1.55
C LEU A 688 -54.14 -33.43 -2.69
N TYR A 689 -53.74 -32.64 -3.67
CA TYR A 689 -54.37 -32.56 -4.98
C TYR A 689 -53.39 -33.04 -6.06
N ASN A 690 -53.76 -34.08 -6.82
CA ASN A 690 -52.94 -34.61 -7.92
C ASN A 690 -53.62 -34.47 -9.30
N ASP A 691 -52.91 -33.84 -10.22
CA ASP A 691 -53.17 -33.80 -11.67
C ASP A 691 -51.95 -34.28 -12.48
N GLY A 692 -50.96 -34.83 -11.78
CA GLY A 692 -49.75 -35.42 -12.36
C GLY A 692 -49.95 -36.86 -12.83
N ILE A 693 -49.16 -37.28 -13.83
CA ILE A 693 -49.26 -38.61 -14.46
C ILE A 693 -48.58 -39.69 -13.62
N THR A 694 -47.38 -39.39 -13.07
CA THR A 694 -46.67 -40.31 -12.17
C THR A 694 -46.68 -39.72 -10.75
N CYS A 695 -47.45 -40.33 -9.85
CA CYS A 695 -47.53 -39.89 -8.47
C CYS A 695 -47.51 -41.11 -7.56
N ASN A 696 -46.39 -41.30 -6.86
CA ASN A 696 -46.20 -42.37 -5.90
C ASN A 696 -46.36 -41.84 -4.47
N VAL A 697 -47.36 -42.35 -3.75
CA VAL A 697 -47.75 -41.93 -2.40
C VAL A 697 -47.62 -43.13 -1.47
N VAL A 698 -46.49 -43.26 -0.76
CA VAL A 698 -46.17 -44.47 0.02
C VAL A 698 -45.88 -44.17 1.49
N GLY A 699 -46.51 -44.88 2.42
CA GLY A 699 -46.12 -44.77 3.84
C GLY A 699 -46.48 -43.45 4.52
N ASN A 700 -47.40 -42.64 3.98
CA ASN A 700 -47.74 -41.33 4.53
C ASN A 700 -48.93 -41.40 5.50
N THR A 701 -48.97 -40.47 6.46
CA THR A 701 -50.06 -40.33 7.44
C THR A 701 -50.87 -39.08 7.14
N PHE A 702 -52.17 -39.23 6.87
CA PHE A 702 -53.12 -38.14 6.64
C PHE A 702 -54.08 -38.02 7.83
N ILE A 703 -54.01 -36.91 8.57
CA ILE A 703 -54.79 -36.70 9.80
C ILE A 703 -55.62 -35.42 9.72
N LYS A 704 -56.93 -35.50 9.99
CA LYS A 704 -57.80 -34.32 10.14
C LYS A 704 -57.74 -33.36 8.94
N ASN A 705 -57.51 -33.84 7.73
CA ASN A 705 -57.55 -33.00 6.54
C ASN A 705 -59.01 -32.80 6.10
N HIS A 706 -59.33 -31.58 5.68
CA HIS A 706 -60.69 -31.16 5.39
C HIS A 706 -60.79 -30.61 3.96
N ALA A 707 -61.75 -31.14 3.17
CA ALA A 707 -62.09 -30.53 1.90
C ALA A 707 -63.55 -30.72 1.48
N ASN A 708 -64.01 -29.99 0.45
CA ASN A 708 -65.32 -30.26 -0.14
C ASN A 708 -65.30 -31.60 -0.88
N TYR A 709 -64.24 -31.88 -1.64
CA TYR A 709 -63.99 -33.19 -2.27
C TYR A 709 -62.56 -33.67 -1.95
N GLY A 710 -62.44 -34.93 -1.52
CA GLY A 710 -61.15 -35.54 -1.22
C GLY A 710 -60.47 -34.94 0.02
N GLY A 711 -61.04 -35.16 1.20
CA GLY A 711 -60.52 -34.63 2.47
C GLY A 711 -59.03 -34.93 2.67
N ALA A 712 -58.62 -36.19 2.49
CA ALA A 712 -57.21 -36.58 2.48
C ALA A 712 -56.54 -36.28 1.13
N ALA A 713 -57.15 -36.76 0.03
CA ALA A 713 -56.59 -36.58 -1.30
C ALA A 713 -57.67 -36.45 -2.38
N PHE A 714 -57.43 -35.61 -3.39
CA PHE A 714 -58.21 -35.51 -4.61
C PHE A 714 -57.30 -35.75 -5.81
N THR A 715 -57.67 -36.66 -6.70
CA THR A 715 -56.83 -37.03 -7.84
C THR A 715 -57.60 -37.04 -9.16
N LYS A 716 -57.07 -36.38 -10.18
CA LYS A 716 -57.61 -36.41 -11.56
C LYS A 716 -57.02 -37.54 -12.40
N LYS A 717 -55.83 -37.99 -12.03
CA LYS A 717 -55.07 -39.03 -12.71
C LYS A 717 -54.64 -40.08 -11.68
N ALA A 718 -54.47 -41.31 -12.16
CA ALA A 718 -54.09 -42.43 -11.33
C ALA A 718 -52.82 -42.14 -10.51
N ILE A 719 -52.81 -42.71 -9.32
CA ILE A 719 -51.78 -42.58 -8.30
C ILE A 719 -51.38 -43.98 -7.88
N THR A 720 -50.08 -44.22 -7.71
CA THR A 720 -49.59 -45.43 -7.06
C THR A 720 -49.58 -45.17 -5.58
N GLN A 721 -50.35 -45.94 -4.80
CA GLN A 721 -50.43 -45.76 -3.36
C GLN A 721 -50.21 -47.08 -2.63
N SER A 722 -49.45 -47.05 -1.55
CA SER A 722 -49.31 -48.20 -0.66
C SER A 722 -48.96 -47.76 0.76
N LYS A 723 -49.40 -48.52 1.77
CA LYS A 723 -49.01 -48.34 3.19
C LYS A 723 -49.32 -46.94 3.77
N ASN A 724 -50.30 -46.20 3.25
CA ASN A 724 -50.72 -44.92 3.83
C ASN A 724 -51.73 -45.12 4.96
N THR A 725 -51.71 -44.23 5.95
CA THR A 725 -52.67 -44.20 7.07
C THR A 725 -53.57 -42.97 6.97
N TYR A 726 -54.88 -43.16 7.13
CA TYR A 726 -55.88 -42.09 7.06
C TYR A 726 -56.70 -42.04 8.35
N THR A 727 -56.70 -40.91 9.05
CA THR A 727 -57.40 -40.76 10.33
C THR A 727 -58.18 -39.45 10.39
N ASN A 728 -59.50 -39.51 10.61
CA ASN A 728 -60.37 -38.34 10.81
C ASN A 728 -60.32 -37.29 9.69
N ASN A 729 -60.01 -37.68 8.46
CA ASN A 729 -60.13 -36.78 7.30
C ASN A 729 -61.63 -36.63 6.94
N THR A 730 -62.04 -35.46 6.46
CA THR A 730 -63.44 -35.22 6.08
C THR A 730 -63.55 -34.62 4.68
N ALA A 731 -64.37 -35.24 3.83
CA ALA A 731 -64.90 -34.68 2.61
C ALA A 731 -66.37 -34.29 2.83
N ILE A 732 -66.78 -33.09 2.43
CA ILE A 732 -68.22 -32.69 2.49
C ILE A 732 -69.02 -33.46 1.43
N LYS A 733 -68.40 -33.77 0.28
CA LYS A 733 -68.99 -34.46 -0.86
C LYS A 733 -68.04 -35.54 -1.37
N GLY A 734 -68.55 -36.76 -1.54
CA GLY A 734 -67.78 -37.92 -2.02
C GLY A 734 -66.77 -38.47 -1.02
N PRO A 735 -65.96 -39.47 -1.42
CA PRO A 735 -64.98 -40.11 -0.55
C PRO A 735 -63.83 -39.19 -0.11
N ASN A 736 -63.16 -39.59 0.98
CA ASN A 736 -61.99 -38.89 1.53
C ASN A 736 -60.75 -38.93 0.62
N THR A 737 -60.67 -39.97 -0.20
CA THR A 737 -59.84 -40.07 -1.40
C THR A 737 -60.80 -39.99 -2.59
N TYR A 738 -60.64 -39.04 -3.52
CA TYR A 738 -61.58 -38.90 -4.66
C TYR A 738 -60.86 -39.13 -6.00
N PRO A 739 -61.44 -39.87 -6.97
CA PRO A 739 -62.80 -40.42 -6.99
C PRO A 739 -62.99 -41.81 -6.34
N ASN A 740 -61.91 -42.48 -5.92
CA ASN A 740 -61.95 -43.86 -5.41
C ASN A 740 -62.12 -43.95 -3.90
#